data_AF-A0A1Q5T8A8-F1
#
_entry.id   AF-A0A1Q5T8A8-F1
#
_cell.length_a   1.000
_cell.length_b   1.000
_cell.length_c   1.000
_cell.angle_alpha   90.00
_cell.angle_beta   90.00
_cell.angle_gamma   90.00
#
_symmetry.space_group_name_H-M   'P 1'
#
loop_
_entity.id
_entity.type
_entity.pdbx_description
1 polymer ?
#
loop_
_entity_poly.entity_id
_entity_poly.type
_entity_poly.pdbx_seq_one_letter_code
_entity_poly.pdbx_strand_id
1 'polypeptide(L)'
;MADEKIEFEKNGLSFFGLFRRGSRAQALPLIVLIHGGGATSAFFDNAVVSVVNEFNKLGHNALNISRPGYGGTPVPTSSTPIRDSIPVFIDFIDQVHKDKGHTGIILVGHSIGGALVLSIAHEAQGRLPILGVSAMGCLPSLKPLGLLGETDPEPENPRYIVEPSPENIKRFMGRMEWLDIDALSPEIVAAVFEPGIKSEIREYQTRDLHEYLLDTVFPSIRVPVQYLAAENEILWDDEDPSQGKSIFDALVSYFKSAPEVDSAILPRGGHNYEFSQNVGLLLQRRHEFVQKLTGRSEGKGDQSQSQLPFTTIPVLDYAQITSPTTRSTFLAALRDAIVNVGFFYLKNTSVSNELYHALSEQSSALFDLPLDKKLEIEMVNSKHFLGYSRLGQEITALKNDYREQFDFATELPAPEPEEPLYRNIRGPNQWPDSNALPNFRPTIEGYLDAIEKLSTSFKSLVAEALDLPPNAFDDFFDVPSQNKFKLIKYPEPVDAHPGEETQGVGPHKDSCFLTFLHQATPHTGLEVQNKAGTWLPVHPIPGTLVINIGRALEAITGGVCTATTHRVNLRRENYLDKNGLPLGPRFSFAVFQGVSLDLGVEKIHIDIPDHIKELVKDEKVRSDAEATFNEMFNGSIGEGTLIARITSHQDVAQRWYPDLLKQALEAQQGKH
;
A
#
# COMPACT_ATOMS: atom_id res chain seq x y z
N MET A 1 18.19 20.60 -6.65
CA MET A 1 18.58 21.99 -7.02
C MET A 1 18.28 22.87 -5.82
N ALA A 2 19.10 23.87 -5.53
CA ALA A 2 18.82 24.80 -4.43
C ALA A 2 17.62 25.70 -4.77
N ASP A 3 16.85 26.08 -3.76
CA ASP A 3 15.69 26.96 -3.92
C ASP A 3 16.12 28.41 -4.13
N GLU A 4 15.38 29.10 -4.98
CA GLU A 4 15.47 30.55 -5.11
C GLU A 4 14.50 31.19 -4.11
N LYS A 5 15.04 31.86 -3.09
CA LYS A 5 14.21 32.64 -2.16
C LYS A 5 13.80 33.96 -2.81
N ILE A 6 12.50 34.20 -2.91
CA ILE A 6 11.90 35.41 -3.47
C ILE A 6 11.17 36.14 -2.34
N GLU A 7 11.69 37.29 -1.93
CA GLU A 7 11.09 38.12 -0.88
C GLU A 7 10.04 39.07 -1.48
N PHE A 8 8.98 39.33 -0.73
CA PHE A 8 7.89 40.20 -1.16
C PHE A 8 7.35 41.01 0.01
N GLU A 9 7.11 42.30 -0.23
CA GLU A 9 6.52 43.21 0.75
C GLU A 9 5.51 44.13 0.06
N LYS A 10 4.30 44.18 0.62
CA LYS A 10 3.25 45.11 0.17
C LYS A 10 2.20 45.27 1.26
N ASN A 11 1.59 46.46 1.35
CA ASN A 11 0.56 46.80 2.34
C ASN A 11 1.01 46.52 3.80
N GLY A 12 2.30 46.68 4.10
CA GLY A 12 2.85 46.42 5.44
C GLY A 12 2.94 44.93 5.81
N LEU A 13 2.71 44.02 4.85
CA LEU A 13 2.91 42.59 5.02
C LEU A 13 4.19 42.18 4.28
N SER A 14 5.10 41.50 4.99
CA SER A 14 6.34 40.95 4.42
C SER A 14 6.30 39.44 4.51
N PHE A 15 6.69 38.76 3.42
CA PHE A 15 6.81 37.30 3.38
C PHE A 15 7.73 36.85 2.23
N PHE A 16 7.94 35.54 2.07
CA PHE A 16 8.79 35.01 1.00
C PHE A 16 8.27 33.68 0.44
N GLY A 17 8.61 33.43 -0.82
CA GLY A 17 8.44 32.14 -1.48
C GLY A 17 9.78 31.46 -1.74
N LEU A 18 9.83 30.15 -1.54
CA LEU A 18 10.90 29.28 -2.01
C LEU A 18 10.51 28.70 -3.36
N PHE A 19 11.19 29.14 -4.41
CA PHE A 19 10.94 28.71 -5.77
C PHE A 19 11.88 27.57 -6.19
N ARG A 20 11.33 26.41 -6.54
CA ARG A 20 12.07 25.24 -7.03
C ARG A 20 11.69 24.92 -8.46
N ARG A 21 12.69 24.82 -9.35
CA ARG A 21 12.51 24.43 -10.75
C ARG A 21 12.28 22.92 -10.87
N GLY A 22 11.29 22.53 -11.66
CA GLY A 22 11.03 21.15 -12.06
C GLY A 22 12.06 20.63 -13.06
N SER A 23 12.05 19.31 -13.28
CA SER A 23 13.06 18.59 -14.07
C SER A 23 12.91 18.72 -15.60
N ARG A 24 11.84 19.35 -16.11
CA ARG A 24 11.52 19.39 -17.55
C ARG A 24 11.74 20.78 -18.16
N ALA A 25 12.10 20.79 -19.45
CA ALA A 25 12.35 22.02 -20.22
C ALA A 25 11.06 22.75 -20.69
N GLN A 26 9.89 22.12 -20.57
CA GLN A 26 8.62 22.69 -21.05
C GLN A 26 7.93 23.49 -19.95
N ALA A 27 7.34 24.64 -20.31
CA ALA A 27 6.51 25.42 -19.40
C ALA A 27 5.28 24.60 -18.95
N LEU A 28 5.17 24.37 -17.65
CA LEU A 28 4.05 23.72 -16.97
C LEU A 28 3.40 24.71 -16.00
N PRO A 29 2.16 24.43 -15.54
CA PRO A 29 1.53 25.24 -14.51
C PRO A 29 2.42 25.32 -13.26
N LEU A 30 2.48 26.51 -12.68
CA LEU A 30 3.12 26.75 -11.39
C LEU A 30 2.27 26.12 -10.28
N ILE A 31 2.89 25.28 -9.45
CA ILE A 31 2.25 24.83 -8.21
C ILE A 31 2.55 25.85 -7.12
N VAL A 32 1.52 26.39 -6.48
CA VAL A 32 1.67 27.32 -5.35
C VAL A 32 1.21 26.64 -4.08
N LEU A 33 2.08 26.57 -3.07
CA LEU A 33 1.84 25.89 -1.81
C LEU A 33 1.73 26.92 -0.67
N ILE A 34 0.64 26.87 0.10
CA ILE A 34 0.37 27.80 1.21
C ILE A 34 0.00 27.00 2.48
N HIS A 35 0.86 27.07 3.50
CA HIS A 35 0.71 26.27 4.73
C HIS A 35 -0.32 26.84 5.71
N GLY A 36 -0.66 26.07 6.74
CA GLY A 36 -1.60 26.43 7.81
C GLY A 36 -1.07 27.43 8.84
N GLY A 37 -1.86 27.68 9.89
CA GLY A 37 -1.41 28.38 11.09
C GLY A 37 -0.45 27.50 11.91
N GLY A 38 0.51 28.11 12.59
CA GLY A 38 1.49 27.38 13.42
C GLY A 38 2.51 26.55 12.64
N ALA A 39 2.66 26.81 11.34
CA ALA A 39 3.59 26.12 10.45
C ALA A 39 4.40 27.11 9.59
N THR A 40 5.44 26.63 8.91
CA THR A 40 6.20 27.36 7.90
C THR A 40 6.14 26.66 6.53
N SER A 41 6.81 27.19 5.51
CA SER A 41 6.95 26.49 4.21
C SER A 41 7.59 25.09 4.32
N ALA A 42 8.36 24.80 5.38
CA ALA A 42 8.91 23.46 5.63
C ALA A 42 7.81 22.39 5.84
N PHE A 43 6.58 22.78 6.14
CA PHE A 43 5.43 21.87 6.21
C PHE A 43 5.24 21.07 4.91
N PHE A 44 5.42 21.72 3.75
CA PHE A 44 5.31 21.06 2.45
C PHE A 44 6.64 20.53 1.90
N ASP A 45 7.75 20.81 2.58
CA ASP A 45 9.08 20.45 2.10
C ASP A 45 10.06 20.29 3.27
N ASN A 46 10.17 19.06 3.76
CA ASN A 46 11.12 18.64 4.76
C ASN A 46 11.83 17.34 4.34
N ALA A 47 12.68 16.81 5.22
CA ALA A 47 13.54 15.67 4.90
C ALA A 47 12.77 14.35 4.68
N VAL A 48 11.56 14.21 5.23
CA VAL A 48 10.76 12.98 5.16
C VAL A 48 9.61 13.12 4.17
N VAL A 49 8.94 14.28 4.17
CA VAL A 49 7.83 14.57 3.26
C VAL A 49 8.12 15.84 2.47
N SER A 50 8.11 15.71 1.14
CA SER A 50 8.32 16.83 0.23
C SER A 50 7.30 16.85 -0.90
N VAL A 51 6.21 17.57 -0.69
CA VAL A 51 5.17 17.84 -1.70
C VAL A 51 5.78 18.61 -2.88
N VAL A 52 6.74 19.50 -2.60
CA VAL A 52 7.52 20.21 -3.62
C VAL A 52 8.23 19.24 -4.56
N ASN A 53 8.95 18.26 -4.01
CA ASN A 53 9.67 17.28 -4.84
C ASN A 53 8.73 16.39 -5.62
N GLU A 54 7.57 16.01 -5.05
CA GLU A 54 6.57 15.23 -5.78
C GLU A 54 6.09 15.96 -7.04
N PHE A 55 5.76 17.25 -6.96
CA PHE A 55 5.37 18.01 -8.15
C PHE A 55 6.54 18.31 -9.11
N ASN A 56 7.75 18.48 -8.59
CA ASN A 56 8.94 18.63 -9.45
C ASN A 56 9.27 17.37 -10.24
N LYS A 57 9.01 16.17 -9.70
CA LYS A 57 9.11 14.89 -10.44
C LYS A 57 8.16 14.86 -11.63
N LEU A 58 6.99 15.50 -11.52
CA LEU A 58 6.05 15.70 -12.63
C LEU A 58 6.46 16.81 -13.61
N GLY A 59 7.59 17.46 -13.33
CA GLY A 59 8.17 18.53 -14.12
C GLY A 59 7.64 19.92 -13.77
N HIS A 60 6.68 20.05 -12.85
CA HIS A 60 6.15 21.36 -12.48
C HIS A 60 7.18 22.14 -11.67
N ASN A 61 7.19 23.45 -11.84
CA ASN A 61 7.86 24.35 -10.90
C ASN A 61 6.95 24.55 -9.69
N ALA A 62 7.55 24.77 -8.52
CA ALA A 62 6.81 24.97 -7.27
C ALA A 62 7.24 26.29 -6.60
N LEU A 63 6.25 27.02 -6.09
CA LEU A 63 6.42 28.20 -5.23
C LEU A 63 5.85 27.85 -3.86
N ASN A 64 6.74 27.55 -2.91
CA ASN A 64 6.38 27.19 -1.54
C ASN A 64 6.48 28.41 -0.63
N ILE A 65 5.34 28.92 -0.14
CA ILE A 65 5.27 30.24 0.48
C ILE A 65 5.26 30.11 2.01
N SER A 66 6.21 30.79 2.68
CA SER A 66 6.08 31.10 4.11
C SER A 66 5.22 32.33 4.26
N ARG A 67 4.10 32.26 4.99
CA ARG A 67 3.09 33.34 5.10
C ARG A 67 3.56 34.50 6.00
N PRO A 68 2.92 35.68 5.94
CA PRO A 68 3.19 36.78 6.88
C PRO A 68 3.12 36.32 8.34
N GLY A 69 4.13 36.66 9.12
CA GLY A 69 4.27 36.27 10.53
C GLY A 69 4.86 34.88 10.77
N TYR A 70 5.27 34.15 9.72
CA TYR A 70 5.91 32.84 9.83
C TYR A 70 7.27 32.82 9.11
N GLY A 71 8.14 31.88 9.49
CA GLY A 71 9.46 31.71 8.87
C GLY A 71 10.38 32.93 9.07
N GLY A 72 10.27 33.59 10.23
CA GLY A 72 11.06 34.78 10.57
C GLY A 72 10.54 36.11 10.02
N THR A 73 9.34 36.14 9.42
CA THR A 73 8.72 37.37 8.92
C THR A 73 7.93 38.11 10.03
N PRO A 74 7.77 39.45 9.96
CA PRO A 74 7.04 40.21 10.97
C PRO A 74 5.58 39.77 11.12
N VAL A 75 5.09 39.74 12.37
CA VAL A 75 3.69 39.38 12.65
C VAL A 75 2.76 40.49 12.17
N PRO A 76 1.70 40.18 11.39
CA PRO A 76 0.70 41.15 10.99
C PRO A 76 0.01 41.80 12.19
N THR A 77 -0.18 43.12 12.15
CA THR A 77 -0.84 43.89 13.21
C THR A 77 -2.34 44.08 12.98
N SER A 78 -2.87 43.62 11.85
CA SER A 78 -4.30 43.72 11.52
C SER A 78 -5.15 42.81 12.41
N SER A 79 -6.40 43.22 12.62
CA SER A 79 -7.45 42.37 13.21
C SER A 79 -8.01 41.34 12.22
N THR A 80 -7.76 41.50 10.92
CA THR A 80 -8.20 40.61 9.84
C THR A 80 -7.02 40.15 8.96
N PRO A 81 -5.96 39.55 9.55
CA PRO A 81 -4.73 39.21 8.83
C PRO A 81 -4.91 38.22 7.68
N ILE A 82 -5.85 37.27 7.76
CA ILE A 82 -6.15 36.31 6.70
C ILE A 82 -6.73 37.07 5.51
N ARG A 83 -7.79 37.85 5.70
CA ARG A 83 -8.41 38.62 4.61
C ARG A 83 -7.47 39.65 3.98
N ASP A 84 -6.73 40.39 4.80
CA ASP A 84 -5.84 41.45 4.31
C ASP A 84 -4.67 40.90 3.49
N SER A 85 -4.31 39.63 3.71
CA SER A 85 -3.23 38.96 2.97
C SER A 85 -3.63 38.49 1.57
N ILE A 86 -4.91 38.24 1.29
CA ILE A 86 -5.40 37.70 0.00
C ILE A 86 -4.92 38.54 -1.20
N PRO A 87 -5.17 39.86 -1.29
CA PRO A 87 -4.73 40.65 -2.43
C PRO A 87 -3.21 40.66 -2.58
N VAL A 88 -2.48 40.56 -1.46
CA VAL A 88 -1.01 40.54 -1.45
C VAL A 88 -0.47 39.20 -1.99
N PHE A 89 -1.08 38.07 -1.63
CA PHE A 89 -0.78 36.78 -2.25
C PHE A 89 -1.04 36.80 -3.76
N ILE A 90 -2.16 37.38 -4.19
CA ILE A 90 -2.48 37.49 -5.63
C ILE A 90 -1.40 38.29 -6.35
N ASP A 91 -0.97 39.42 -5.80
CA ASP A 91 0.09 40.24 -6.38
C ASP A 91 1.43 39.49 -6.47
N PHE A 92 1.80 38.76 -5.42
CA PHE A 92 3.04 37.99 -5.39
C PHE A 92 3.02 36.83 -6.39
N ILE A 93 1.93 36.06 -6.41
CA ILE A 93 1.75 34.94 -7.33
C ILE A 93 1.76 35.44 -8.79
N ASP A 94 1.11 36.57 -9.07
CA ASP A 94 1.11 37.21 -10.39
C ASP A 94 2.52 37.60 -10.83
N GLN A 95 3.31 38.21 -9.93
CA GLN A 95 4.70 38.57 -10.19
C GLN A 95 5.55 37.33 -10.53
N VAL A 96 5.52 36.29 -9.68
CA VAL A 96 6.30 35.07 -9.92
C VAL A 96 5.86 34.36 -11.20
N HIS A 97 4.54 34.26 -11.43
CA HIS A 97 3.99 33.63 -12.63
C HIS A 97 4.47 34.31 -13.92
N LYS A 98 4.47 35.66 -13.95
CA LYS A 98 4.95 36.46 -15.09
C LYS A 98 6.46 36.33 -15.28
N ASP A 99 7.24 36.43 -14.21
CA ASP A 99 8.71 36.42 -14.28
C ASP A 99 9.27 35.06 -14.72
N LYS A 100 8.60 33.97 -14.35
CA LYS A 100 9.08 32.61 -14.57
C LYS A 100 8.43 31.91 -15.78
N GLY A 101 7.38 32.49 -16.38
CA GLY A 101 6.82 32.08 -17.67
C GLY A 101 6.07 30.75 -17.67
N HIS A 102 4.96 30.67 -16.92
CA HIS A 102 4.16 29.44 -16.78
C HIS A 102 2.88 29.44 -17.62
N THR A 103 2.31 28.25 -17.82
CA THR A 103 1.08 28.07 -18.61
C THR A 103 -0.21 28.22 -17.80
N GLY A 104 -0.11 28.32 -16.48
CA GLY A 104 -1.23 28.37 -15.55
C GLY A 104 -0.76 28.23 -14.10
N ILE A 105 -1.72 28.20 -13.17
CA ILE A 105 -1.45 28.14 -11.72
C ILE A 105 -2.34 27.07 -11.10
N ILE A 106 -1.77 26.21 -10.27
CA ILE A 106 -2.54 25.28 -9.44
C ILE A 106 -2.22 25.62 -7.98
N LEU A 107 -3.26 25.88 -7.21
CA LEU A 107 -3.12 26.29 -5.82
C LEU A 107 -3.30 25.08 -4.90
N VAL A 108 -2.43 24.93 -3.90
CA VAL A 108 -2.48 23.85 -2.91
C VAL A 108 -2.34 24.47 -1.52
N GLY A 109 -3.33 24.22 -0.67
CA GLY A 109 -3.40 24.80 0.67
C GLY A 109 -3.71 23.78 1.75
N HIS A 110 -3.16 24.01 2.94
CA HIS A 110 -3.46 23.26 4.16
C HIS A 110 -4.04 24.18 5.23
N SER A 111 -5.08 23.77 5.95
CA SER A 111 -5.68 24.50 7.08
C SER A 111 -6.08 25.94 6.68
N ILE A 112 -5.64 26.97 7.42
CA ILE A 112 -5.79 28.40 7.04
C ILE A 112 -5.24 28.66 5.63
N GLY A 113 -4.17 27.98 5.22
CA GLY A 113 -3.66 28.02 3.85
C GLY A 113 -4.66 27.48 2.83
N GLY A 114 -5.47 26.50 3.21
CA GLY A 114 -6.64 26.03 2.45
C GLY A 114 -7.69 27.13 2.25
N ALA A 115 -8.03 27.87 3.31
CA ALA A 115 -8.93 29.03 3.22
C ALA A 115 -8.36 30.13 2.30
N LEU A 116 -7.06 30.39 2.40
CA LEU A 116 -6.36 31.36 1.56
C LEU A 116 -6.38 30.95 0.08
N VAL A 117 -6.05 29.70 -0.28
CA VAL A 117 -6.05 29.29 -1.69
C VAL A 117 -7.46 29.31 -2.32
N LEU A 118 -8.49 28.97 -1.55
CA LEU A 118 -9.89 29.08 -2.00
C LEU A 118 -10.28 30.55 -2.22
N SER A 119 -9.90 31.43 -1.29
CA SER A 119 -10.18 32.87 -1.39
C SER A 119 -9.38 33.54 -2.53
N ILE A 120 -8.13 33.13 -2.77
CA ILE A 120 -7.33 33.54 -3.93
C ILE A 120 -8.00 33.08 -5.23
N ALA A 121 -8.49 31.84 -5.29
CA ALA A 121 -9.21 31.33 -6.46
C ALA A 121 -10.52 32.08 -6.74
N HIS A 122 -11.16 32.64 -5.70
CA HIS A 122 -12.29 33.54 -5.83
C HIS A 122 -11.88 34.94 -6.31
N GLU A 123 -10.99 35.62 -5.59
CA GLU A 123 -10.68 37.04 -5.83
C GLU A 123 -9.80 37.28 -7.07
N ALA A 124 -9.01 36.28 -7.48
CA ALA A 124 -8.13 36.39 -8.65
C ALA A 124 -8.80 36.01 -9.98
N GLN A 125 -10.12 35.79 -10.00
CA GLN A 125 -10.85 35.44 -11.22
C GLN A 125 -10.65 36.51 -12.31
N GLY A 126 -10.20 36.07 -13.49
CA GLY A 126 -9.87 36.96 -14.60
C GLY A 126 -8.54 37.69 -14.47
N ARG A 127 -7.82 37.54 -13.35
CA ARG A 127 -6.50 38.12 -13.12
C ARG A 127 -5.37 37.09 -13.18
N LEU A 128 -5.56 35.92 -12.55
CA LEU A 128 -4.61 34.82 -12.58
C LEU A 128 -5.15 33.65 -13.43
N PRO A 129 -4.31 32.98 -14.24
CA PRO A 129 -4.72 31.80 -15.01
C PRO A 129 -4.74 30.55 -14.11
N ILE A 130 -5.65 30.54 -13.12
CA ILE A 130 -5.81 29.43 -12.18
C ILE A 130 -6.50 28.28 -12.91
N LEU A 131 -5.89 27.10 -12.85
CA LEU A 131 -6.39 25.86 -13.46
C LEU A 131 -7.17 25.01 -12.47
N GLY A 132 -6.85 25.10 -11.17
CA GLY A 132 -7.57 24.39 -10.11
C GLY A 132 -7.01 24.68 -8.73
N VAL A 133 -7.75 24.27 -7.70
CA VAL A 133 -7.40 24.48 -6.29
C VAL A 133 -7.57 23.20 -5.49
N SER A 134 -6.56 22.82 -4.71
CA SER A 134 -6.58 21.70 -3.75
C SER A 134 -6.48 22.27 -2.34
N ALA A 135 -7.53 22.10 -1.54
CA ALA A 135 -7.58 22.56 -0.16
C ALA A 135 -7.75 21.35 0.77
N MET A 136 -6.87 21.25 1.76
CA MET A 136 -6.95 20.25 2.81
C MET A 136 -7.17 20.90 4.17
N GLY A 137 -8.05 20.32 4.97
CA GLY A 137 -8.23 20.67 6.37
C GLY A 137 -8.76 22.08 6.64
N CYS A 138 -9.42 22.66 5.65
CA CYS A 138 -10.10 23.95 5.78
C CYS A 138 -11.58 23.71 6.07
N LEU A 139 -11.94 23.55 7.34
CA LEU A 139 -13.33 23.34 7.78
C LEU A 139 -13.82 24.58 8.56
N PRO A 140 -14.46 25.58 7.91
CA PRO A 140 -15.01 26.73 8.61
C PRO A 140 -16.09 26.29 9.62
N SER A 141 -16.00 26.79 10.85
CA SER A 141 -16.96 26.47 11.92
C SER A 141 -17.16 27.70 12.82
N LEU A 142 -18.40 27.90 13.27
CA LEU A 142 -18.74 28.91 14.28
C LEU A 142 -18.48 28.42 15.71
N LYS A 143 -18.16 27.14 15.90
CA LYS A 143 -17.78 26.61 17.21
C LYS A 143 -16.35 27.07 17.55
N PRO A 144 -16.09 27.49 18.80
CA PRO A 144 -14.73 27.83 19.21
C PRO A 144 -13.81 26.61 19.09
N LEU A 145 -12.67 26.78 18.42
CA LEU A 145 -11.66 25.72 18.27
C LEU A 145 -10.97 25.36 19.60
N GLY A 146 -11.18 26.11 20.68
CA GLY A 146 -10.53 25.87 21.98
C GLY A 146 -9.00 26.05 21.97
N LEU A 147 -8.43 26.66 20.92
CA LEU A 147 -6.98 26.90 20.79
C LEU A 147 -6.49 28.13 21.57
N LEU A 148 -7.41 29.05 21.88
CA LEU A 148 -7.18 30.20 22.74
C LEU A 148 -8.03 30.02 24.00
N GLY A 149 -7.44 30.22 25.18
CA GLY A 149 -8.18 30.19 26.45
C GLY A 149 -9.20 31.33 26.56
N GLU A 150 -10.24 31.15 27.38
CA GLU A 150 -11.34 32.13 27.56
C GLU A 150 -10.83 33.51 28.01
N THR A 151 -9.78 33.52 28.82
CA THR A 151 -8.99 34.69 29.20
C THR A 151 -7.62 34.55 28.55
N ASP A 152 -7.40 35.17 27.39
CA ASP A 152 -6.06 35.20 26.75
C ASP A 152 -5.01 35.56 27.82
N PRO A 153 -4.14 34.64 28.25
CA PRO A 153 -3.30 34.85 29.44
C PRO A 153 -2.20 35.88 29.20
N GLU A 154 -1.93 36.25 27.94
CA GLU A 154 -0.86 37.17 27.55
C GLU A 154 -1.34 38.14 26.45
N PRO A 155 -2.10 39.20 26.79
CA PRO A 155 -2.72 40.08 25.79
C PRO A 155 -1.72 40.77 24.84
N GLU A 156 -0.48 41.00 25.32
CA GLU A 156 0.60 41.63 24.54
C GLU A 156 1.38 40.65 23.66
N ASN A 157 1.28 39.33 23.93
CA ASN A 157 1.94 38.33 23.11
C ASN A 157 1.04 37.99 21.91
N PRO A 158 1.45 38.28 20.66
CA PRO A 158 0.61 38.00 19.50
C PRO A 158 0.57 36.52 19.12
N ARG A 159 1.36 35.66 19.79
CA ARG A 159 1.47 34.23 19.49
C ARG A 159 0.88 33.32 20.57
N TYR A 160 0.37 32.16 20.15
CA TYR A 160 -0.10 31.10 21.04
C TYR A 160 0.62 29.78 20.74
N ILE A 161 0.66 28.90 21.73
CA ILE A 161 1.17 27.54 21.60
C ILE A 161 0.02 26.61 21.94
N VAL A 162 -0.17 25.58 21.13
CA VAL A 162 -1.12 24.51 21.44
C VAL A 162 -0.52 23.64 22.54
N GLU A 163 -1.23 23.46 23.64
CA GLU A 163 -0.80 22.55 24.70
C GLU A 163 -0.66 21.12 24.14
N PRO A 164 0.47 20.43 24.35
CA PRO A 164 0.70 19.07 23.85
C PRO A 164 -0.03 18.01 24.71
N SER A 165 -1.31 18.23 24.99
CA SER A 165 -2.16 17.25 25.66
C SER A 165 -2.42 16.06 24.72
N PRO A 166 -2.68 14.85 25.26
CA PRO A 166 -3.05 13.69 24.44
C PRO A 166 -4.21 13.96 23.47
N GLU A 167 -5.17 14.77 23.91
CA GLU A 167 -6.32 15.14 23.07
C GLU A 167 -5.90 16.05 21.92
N ASN A 168 -5.06 17.06 22.16
CA ASN A 168 -4.55 17.93 21.10
C ASN A 168 -3.63 17.16 20.13
N ILE A 169 -2.79 16.25 20.63
CA ILE A 169 -1.97 15.38 19.78
C ILE A 169 -2.86 14.54 18.89
N LYS A 170 -3.88 13.88 19.46
CA LYS A 170 -4.85 13.08 18.70
C LYS A 170 -5.58 13.93 17.66
N ARG A 171 -6.04 15.11 18.04
CA ARG A 171 -6.74 16.09 17.22
C ARG A 171 -5.91 16.52 15.99
N PHE A 172 -4.67 16.93 16.20
CA PHE A 172 -3.82 17.46 15.13
C PHE A 172 -3.09 16.37 14.34
N MET A 173 -2.63 15.32 15.00
CA MET A 173 -1.76 14.31 14.37
C MET A 173 -2.54 13.04 14.03
N GLY A 174 -3.60 12.72 14.78
CA GLY A 174 -4.29 11.44 14.73
C GLY A 174 -3.83 10.53 15.85
N ARG A 175 -4.27 9.26 15.84
CA ARG A 175 -3.79 8.29 16.82
C ARG A 175 -2.31 8.01 16.61
N MET A 176 -1.57 7.75 17.70
CA MET A 176 -0.12 7.53 17.67
C MET A 176 0.29 6.44 16.67
N GLU A 177 -0.50 5.37 16.55
CA GLU A 177 -0.27 4.26 15.63
C GLU A 177 -0.51 4.60 14.13
N TRP A 178 -0.93 5.83 13.82
CA TRP A 178 -1.12 6.31 12.44
C TRP A 178 0.00 7.24 11.99
N LEU A 179 0.88 7.64 12.90
CA LEU A 179 1.92 8.64 12.64
C LEU A 179 3.12 8.01 11.97
N ASP A 180 3.66 8.74 11.00
CA ASP A 180 5.04 8.53 10.56
C ASP A 180 5.96 9.17 11.61
N ILE A 181 6.58 8.33 12.44
CA ILE A 181 7.42 8.78 13.55
C ILE A 181 8.70 9.43 13.02
N ASP A 182 9.19 9.02 11.85
CA ASP A 182 10.39 9.59 11.25
C ASP A 182 10.13 11.04 10.80
N ALA A 183 8.90 11.33 10.35
CA ALA A 183 8.43 12.68 10.02
C ALA A 183 8.31 13.60 11.26
N LEU A 184 8.49 13.08 12.48
CA LEU A 184 8.38 13.82 13.75
C LEU A 184 9.70 13.91 14.52
N SER A 185 10.84 13.75 13.84
CA SER A 185 12.14 14.05 14.44
C SER A 185 12.20 15.50 14.98
N PRO A 186 12.95 15.76 16.06
CA PRO A 186 13.07 17.10 16.65
C PRO A 186 13.47 18.18 15.64
N GLU A 187 14.35 17.83 14.70
CA GLU A 187 14.82 18.72 13.64
C GLU A 187 13.69 19.12 12.67
N ILE A 188 12.87 18.14 12.25
CA ILE A 188 11.72 18.40 11.37
C ILE A 188 10.66 19.21 12.11
N VAL A 189 10.34 18.83 13.34
CA VAL A 189 9.35 19.54 14.15
C VAL A 189 9.74 21.00 14.34
N ALA A 190 11.01 21.28 14.64
CA ALA A 190 11.52 22.64 14.82
C ALA A 190 11.54 23.46 13.52
N ALA A 191 11.69 22.83 12.36
CA ALA A 191 11.65 23.51 11.07
C ALA A 191 10.21 23.78 10.61
N VAL A 192 9.30 22.84 10.87
CA VAL A 192 7.92 22.88 10.41
C VAL A 192 7.07 23.77 11.30
N PHE A 193 7.10 23.56 12.62
CA PHE A 193 6.13 24.13 13.54
C PHE A 193 6.68 25.34 14.30
N GLU A 194 5.90 26.41 14.35
CA GLU A 194 6.18 27.63 15.10
C GLU A 194 4.93 28.05 15.90
N PRO A 195 5.05 28.86 16.97
CA PRO A 195 3.87 29.35 17.67
C PRO A 195 2.92 30.12 16.74
N GLY A 196 1.65 29.73 16.73
CA GLY A 196 0.62 30.29 15.86
C GLY A 196 0.25 31.72 16.23
N ILE A 197 -0.46 32.42 15.35
CA ILE A 197 -0.80 33.84 15.53
C ILE A 197 -2.24 33.98 16.07
N LYS A 198 -2.41 34.68 17.18
CA LYS A 198 -3.72 34.83 17.85
C LYS A 198 -4.75 35.55 16.98
N SER A 199 -4.35 36.59 16.24
CA SER A 199 -5.27 37.34 15.37
C SER A 199 -5.81 36.48 14.22
N GLU A 200 -5.05 35.52 13.70
CA GLU A 200 -5.55 34.57 12.69
C GLU A 200 -6.65 33.67 13.25
N ILE A 201 -6.45 33.11 14.45
CA ILE A 201 -7.47 32.25 15.06
C ILE A 201 -8.71 33.04 15.44
N ARG A 202 -8.54 34.26 15.96
CA ARG A 202 -9.65 35.17 16.25
C ARG A 202 -10.46 35.47 15.01
N GLU A 203 -9.80 35.83 13.91
CA GLU A 203 -10.46 36.08 12.62
C GLU A 203 -11.14 34.82 12.09
N TYR A 204 -10.47 33.67 12.14
CA TYR A 204 -10.99 32.39 11.63
C TYR A 204 -12.29 31.96 12.31
N GLN A 205 -12.49 32.38 13.56
CA GLN A 205 -13.70 32.11 14.35
C GLN A 205 -14.78 33.19 14.23
N THR A 206 -14.53 34.26 13.46
CA THR A 206 -15.55 35.29 13.26
C THR A 206 -16.67 34.80 12.35
N ARG A 207 -17.88 35.26 12.65
CA ARG A 207 -19.03 35.08 11.76
C ARG A 207 -18.77 35.69 10.39
N ASP A 208 -18.11 36.85 10.35
CA ASP A 208 -17.79 37.56 9.12
C ASP A 208 -16.90 36.72 8.18
N LEU A 209 -15.84 36.07 8.69
CA LEU A 209 -15.02 35.19 7.85
C LEU A 209 -15.77 33.92 7.46
N HIS A 210 -16.55 33.34 8.38
CA HIS A 210 -17.36 32.16 8.09
C HIS A 210 -18.36 32.41 6.94
N GLU A 211 -19.12 33.51 7.00
CA GLU A 211 -20.06 33.93 5.96
C GLU A 211 -19.32 34.31 4.67
N TYR A 212 -18.17 34.99 4.76
CA TYR A 212 -17.33 35.25 3.59
C TYR A 212 -16.91 33.94 2.88
N LEU A 213 -16.43 32.93 3.62
CA LEU A 213 -16.01 31.66 3.02
C LEU A 213 -17.17 30.89 2.42
N LEU A 214 -18.26 30.67 3.17
CA LEU A 214 -19.35 29.79 2.73
C LEU A 214 -20.34 30.47 1.80
N ASP A 215 -20.65 31.75 2.00
CA ASP A 215 -21.68 32.44 1.22
C ASP A 215 -21.10 33.18 0.01
N THR A 216 -19.80 33.53 0.06
CA THR A 216 -19.14 34.27 -1.03
C THR A 216 -18.10 33.43 -1.77
N VAL A 217 -17.10 32.89 -1.08
CA VAL A 217 -15.95 32.22 -1.72
C VAL A 217 -16.36 30.88 -2.32
N PHE A 218 -16.81 29.91 -1.52
CA PHE A 218 -17.05 28.53 -1.99
C PHE A 218 -18.04 28.47 -3.17
N PRO A 219 -19.18 29.18 -3.16
CA PRO A 219 -20.17 29.13 -4.24
C PRO A 219 -19.71 29.78 -5.54
N SER A 220 -18.65 30.58 -5.52
CA SER A 220 -18.24 31.38 -6.65
C SER A 220 -16.97 30.87 -7.34
N ILE A 221 -16.28 29.86 -6.80
CA ILE A 221 -15.10 29.25 -7.45
C ILE A 221 -15.53 28.58 -8.77
N ARG A 222 -14.86 28.93 -9.88
CA ARG A 222 -15.18 28.48 -11.25
C ARG A 222 -14.12 27.58 -11.88
N VAL A 223 -13.18 27.11 -11.08
CA VAL A 223 -12.14 26.15 -11.48
C VAL A 223 -12.40 24.83 -10.75
N PRO A 224 -11.91 23.68 -11.26
CA PRO A 224 -11.97 22.43 -10.52
C PRO A 224 -11.41 22.56 -9.10
N VAL A 225 -12.09 21.94 -8.15
CA VAL A 225 -11.75 21.97 -6.73
C VAL A 225 -11.43 20.55 -6.27
N GLN A 226 -10.33 20.37 -5.56
CA GLN A 226 -10.10 19.21 -4.71
C GLN A 226 -10.23 19.63 -3.25
N TYR A 227 -11.16 19.04 -2.50
CA TYR A 227 -11.47 19.43 -1.13
C TYR A 227 -11.37 18.24 -0.20
N LEU A 228 -10.36 18.24 0.68
CA LEU A 228 -9.96 17.06 1.47
C LEU A 228 -10.01 17.36 2.96
N ALA A 229 -10.32 16.35 3.76
CA ALA A 229 -10.21 16.40 5.21
C ALA A 229 -9.69 15.06 5.75
N ALA A 230 -9.11 15.05 6.95
CA ALA A 230 -8.71 13.81 7.61
C ALA A 230 -9.84 13.20 8.45
N GLU A 231 -9.81 11.88 8.65
CA GLU A 231 -10.80 11.15 9.43
C GLU A 231 -10.97 11.70 10.85
N ASN A 232 -9.88 11.98 11.56
CA ASN A 232 -9.96 12.49 12.92
C ASN A 232 -10.20 14.00 12.97
N GLU A 233 -10.06 14.69 11.84
CA GLU A 233 -10.26 16.12 11.71
C GLU A 233 -11.75 16.48 11.59
N ILE A 234 -12.55 15.70 10.86
CA ILE A 234 -14.00 15.95 10.73
C ILE A 234 -14.78 15.72 12.05
N LEU A 235 -14.11 15.14 13.05
CA LEU A 235 -14.64 14.93 14.40
C LEU A 235 -14.35 16.12 15.33
N TRP A 236 -13.80 17.23 14.80
CA TRP A 236 -13.25 18.30 15.62
C TRP A 236 -14.20 18.88 16.66
N ASP A 237 -15.47 18.91 16.26
CA ASP A 237 -16.56 19.64 16.87
C ASP A 237 -17.67 18.71 17.40
N ASP A 238 -17.53 17.39 17.22
CA ASP A 238 -18.54 16.39 17.60
C ASP A 238 -17.91 15.09 18.09
N GLU A 239 -18.35 14.62 19.26
CA GLU A 239 -17.94 13.32 19.80
C GLU A 239 -18.64 12.15 19.09
N ASP A 240 -19.66 12.43 18.26
CA ASP A 240 -20.38 11.45 17.44
C ASP A 240 -19.74 11.30 16.05
N PRO A 241 -19.04 10.18 15.78
CA PRO A 241 -18.42 9.94 14.49
C PRO A 241 -19.40 9.84 13.33
N SER A 242 -20.69 9.64 13.60
CA SER A 242 -21.73 9.58 12.57
C SER A 242 -22.04 10.95 11.95
N GLN A 243 -21.70 12.05 12.62
CA GLN A 243 -22.02 13.42 12.16
C GLN A 243 -20.91 14.07 11.34
N GLY A 244 -19.64 13.74 11.58
CA GLY A 244 -18.49 14.38 10.91
C GLY A 244 -18.55 14.30 9.39
N LYS A 245 -19.00 13.17 8.82
CA LYS A 245 -19.20 13.02 7.38
C LYS A 245 -20.30 13.97 6.85
N SER A 246 -21.40 14.11 7.58
CA SER A 246 -22.51 14.99 7.19
C SER A 246 -22.06 16.46 7.15
N ILE A 247 -21.24 16.88 8.12
CA ILE A 247 -20.64 18.23 8.15
C ILE A 247 -19.73 18.44 6.93
N PHE A 248 -18.87 17.47 6.65
CA PHE A 248 -17.98 17.54 5.48
C PHE A 248 -18.75 17.59 4.16
N ASP A 249 -19.74 16.72 3.97
CA ASP A 249 -20.61 16.71 2.78
C ASP A 249 -21.37 18.05 2.63
N ALA A 250 -21.81 18.65 3.74
CA ALA A 250 -22.46 19.96 3.73
C ALA A 250 -21.51 21.07 3.24
N LEU A 251 -20.25 21.07 3.69
CA LEU A 251 -19.23 22.01 3.22
C LEU A 251 -18.94 21.83 1.72
N VAL A 252 -18.81 20.58 1.26
CA VAL A 252 -18.62 20.25 -0.16
C VAL A 252 -19.78 20.79 -1.01
N SER A 253 -21.01 20.76 -0.50
CA SER A 253 -22.21 21.23 -1.23
C SER A 253 -22.21 22.74 -1.55
N TYR A 254 -21.35 23.53 -0.92
CA TYR A 254 -21.23 24.95 -1.21
C TYR A 254 -20.51 25.24 -2.52
N PHE A 255 -19.71 24.32 -3.09
CA PHE A 255 -18.98 24.51 -4.35
C PHE A 255 -19.86 24.43 -5.62
N LYS A 256 -20.92 25.23 -5.69
CA LYS A 256 -21.98 25.15 -6.72
C LYS A 256 -21.55 25.59 -8.12
N SER A 257 -20.53 26.46 -8.22
CA SER A 257 -20.03 26.97 -9.51
C SER A 257 -18.79 26.24 -10.01
N ALA A 258 -18.23 25.33 -9.21
CA ALA A 258 -17.05 24.58 -9.60
C ALA A 258 -17.45 23.58 -10.71
N PRO A 259 -16.72 23.52 -11.83
CA PRO A 259 -17.01 22.55 -12.90
C PRO A 259 -16.83 21.10 -12.45
N GLU A 260 -16.01 20.89 -11.42
CA GLU A 260 -15.78 19.60 -10.79
C GLU A 260 -15.34 19.80 -9.34
N VAL A 261 -15.79 18.90 -8.46
CA VAL A 261 -15.37 18.83 -7.06
C VAL A 261 -14.92 17.41 -6.74
N ASP A 262 -13.61 17.21 -6.57
CA ASP A 262 -13.00 15.99 -6.04
C ASP A 262 -12.91 16.10 -4.52
N SER A 263 -13.82 15.45 -3.79
CA SER A 263 -13.87 15.55 -2.33
C SER A 263 -13.70 14.21 -1.65
N ALA A 264 -12.91 14.16 -0.58
CA ALA A 264 -12.76 12.94 0.21
C ALA A 264 -12.32 13.18 1.65
N ILE A 265 -12.77 12.28 2.53
CA ILE A 265 -12.23 12.11 3.88
C ILE A 265 -11.12 11.05 3.79
N LEU A 266 -9.92 11.41 4.24
CA LEU A 266 -8.74 10.55 4.20
C LEU A 266 -8.64 9.72 5.49
N PRO A 267 -8.48 8.39 5.39
CA PRO A 267 -8.50 7.51 6.54
C PRO A 267 -7.22 7.62 7.36
N ARG A 268 -7.33 7.34 8.66
CA ARG A 268 -6.22 7.17 9.60
C ARG A 268 -5.22 8.34 9.58
N GLY A 269 -5.73 9.55 9.82
CA GLY A 269 -4.90 10.73 10.03
C GLY A 269 -5.62 11.81 10.80
N GLY A 270 -4.84 12.73 11.37
CA GLY A 270 -5.35 13.99 11.96
C GLY A 270 -5.21 15.16 10.99
N HIS A 271 -5.47 16.37 11.51
CA HIS A 271 -5.37 17.64 10.77
C HIS A 271 -4.08 17.74 9.94
N ASN A 272 -2.92 17.47 10.54
CA ASN A 272 -1.61 17.48 9.89
C ASN A 272 -1.34 16.14 9.18
N TYR A 273 -2.18 15.81 8.20
CA TYR A 273 -2.18 14.52 7.51
C TYR A 273 -0.87 14.22 6.77
N GLU A 274 -0.13 15.26 6.38
CA GLU A 274 1.22 15.15 5.82
C GLU A 274 2.18 14.35 6.73
N PHE A 275 1.88 14.18 8.02
CA PHE A 275 2.66 13.40 8.98
C PHE A 275 2.07 12.01 9.29
N SER A 276 1.04 11.60 8.54
CA SER A 276 0.46 10.25 8.65
C SER A 276 1.28 9.24 7.84
N GLN A 277 1.31 7.98 8.28
CA GLN A 277 1.79 6.84 7.48
C GLN A 277 1.06 6.71 6.14
N ASN A 278 -0.13 7.31 6.02
CA ASN A 278 -0.93 7.34 4.82
C ASN A 278 -0.71 8.58 3.94
N VAL A 279 0.32 9.41 4.18
CA VAL A 279 0.62 10.61 3.37
C VAL A 279 0.70 10.31 1.86
N GLY A 280 1.10 9.09 1.48
CA GLY A 280 1.07 8.61 0.10
C GLY A 280 -0.32 8.73 -0.58
N LEU A 281 -1.42 8.54 0.15
CA LEU A 281 -2.78 8.70 -0.38
C LEU A 281 -3.09 10.15 -0.74
N LEU A 282 -2.65 11.09 0.10
CA LEU A 282 -2.81 12.52 -0.15
C LEU A 282 -1.99 12.95 -1.38
N LEU A 283 -0.73 12.52 -1.45
CA LEU A 283 0.17 12.82 -2.56
C LEU A 283 -0.38 12.26 -3.89
N GLN A 284 -0.89 11.03 -3.88
CA GLN A 284 -1.51 10.41 -5.04
C GLN A 284 -2.74 11.18 -5.53
N ARG A 285 -3.67 11.53 -4.63
CA ARG A 285 -4.86 12.31 -5.00
C ARG A 285 -4.50 13.67 -5.58
N ARG A 286 -3.53 14.37 -4.96
CA ARG A 286 -3.03 15.65 -5.49
C ARG A 286 -2.38 15.47 -6.87
N HIS A 287 -1.67 14.37 -7.10
CA HIS A 287 -1.08 14.03 -8.39
C HIS A 287 -2.15 13.85 -9.48
N GLU A 288 -3.15 13.03 -9.22
CA GLU A 288 -4.25 12.74 -10.17
C GLU A 288 -5.03 14.01 -10.52
N PHE A 289 -5.30 14.85 -9.52
CA PHE A 289 -5.91 16.15 -9.72
C PHE A 289 -5.08 17.03 -10.67
N VAL A 290 -3.77 17.16 -10.43
CA VAL A 290 -2.86 17.95 -11.29
C VAL A 290 -2.74 17.38 -12.71
N GLN A 291 -2.67 16.05 -12.86
CA GLN A 291 -2.63 15.41 -14.17
C GLN A 291 -3.89 15.69 -14.98
N LYS A 292 -5.06 15.57 -14.33
CA LYS A 292 -6.36 15.86 -14.95
C LYS A 292 -6.42 17.31 -15.45
N LEU A 293 -5.96 18.27 -14.65
CA LEU A 293 -5.92 19.68 -15.01
C LEU A 293 -4.99 20.00 -16.18
N THR A 294 -3.93 19.21 -16.36
CA THR A 294 -2.92 19.44 -17.42
C THR A 294 -3.20 18.68 -18.70
N GLY A 295 -4.25 17.86 -18.76
CA GLY A 295 -4.60 17.06 -19.95
C GLY A 295 -3.52 16.02 -20.31
N ARG A 296 -2.64 15.68 -19.37
CA ARG A 296 -1.58 14.69 -19.55
C ARG A 296 -2.08 13.35 -19.04
N SER A 297 -2.64 12.54 -19.94
CA SER A 297 -2.63 11.09 -19.72
C SER A 297 -1.21 10.60 -20.01
N GLU A 298 -0.67 9.70 -19.19
CA GLU A 298 0.36 8.81 -19.72
C GLU A 298 -0.23 8.07 -20.94
N GLY A 299 0.61 7.81 -21.93
CA GLY A 299 0.18 7.43 -23.29
C GLY A 299 -0.88 6.33 -23.28
N LYS A 300 -1.92 6.52 -24.11
CA LYS A 300 -3.01 5.57 -24.43
C LYS A 300 -2.76 4.13 -23.95
N GLY A 301 -3.00 3.90 -22.67
CA GLY A 301 -3.51 2.68 -22.11
C GLY A 301 -4.98 2.96 -21.82
N ASP A 302 -5.82 2.09 -22.34
CA ASP A 302 -7.27 2.00 -22.23
C ASP A 302 -7.97 2.85 -21.15
N GLN A 303 -8.99 3.62 -21.55
CA GLN A 303 -9.87 4.32 -20.63
C GLN A 303 -10.87 3.33 -20.00
N SER A 304 -10.41 2.54 -19.03
CA SER A 304 -11.27 2.05 -17.96
C SER A 304 -11.01 2.90 -16.71
N GLN A 305 -12.05 3.18 -15.91
CA GLN A 305 -11.86 3.72 -14.56
C GLN A 305 -11.13 2.64 -13.73
N SER A 306 -9.81 2.56 -13.85
CA SER A 306 -8.99 1.64 -13.08
C SER A 306 -9.01 2.08 -11.62
N GLN A 307 -9.36 1.16 -10.71
CA GLN A 307 -9.16 1.32 -9.28
C GLN A 307 -7.74 1.84 -8.98
N LEU A 308 -7.62 2.78 -8.05
CA LEU A 308 -6.34 3.31 -7.59
C LEU A 308 -5.40 2.16 -7.20
N PRO A 309 -4.14 2.13 -7.66
CA PRO A 309 -3.18 1.10 -7.27
C PRO A 309 -2.90 1.23 -5.77
N PHE A 310 -2.91 0.11 -5.04
CA PHE A 310 -2.54 0.11 -3.63
C PHE A 310 -1.10 0.57 -3.43
N THR A 311 -0.82 1.23 -2.31
CA THR A 311 0.50 1.79 -1.94
C THR A 311 1.05 1.20 -0.65
N THR A 312 0.23 0.45 0.10
CA THR A 312 0.62 -0.24 1.33
C THR A 312 0.02 -1.64 1.36
N ILE A 313 0.61 -2.54 2.16
CA ILE A 313 0.11 -3.90 2.38
C ILE A 313 -0.77 -3.90 3.64
N PRO A 314 -2.07 -4.24 3.55
CA PRO A 314 -2.98 -4.23 4.69
C PRO A 314 -2.55 -5.16 5.82
N VAL A 315 -2.90 -4.84 7.06
CA VAL A 315 -2.72 -5.69 8.25
C VAL A 315 -4.08 -6.00 8.85
N LEU A 316 -4.46 -7.28 8.84
CA LEU A 316 -5.73 -7.78 9.34
C LEU A 316 -5.54 -8.50 10.69
N ASP A 317 -6.49 -8.28 11.60
CA ASP A 317 -6.47 -8.86 12.94
C ASP A 317 -7.41 -10.06 13.03
N TYR A 318 -6.86 -11.28 13.03
CA TYR A 318 -7.64 -12.51 13.06
C TYR A 318 -8.48 -12.65 14.33
N ALA A 319 -8.10 -12.00 15.45
CA ALA A 319 -8.89 -12.06 16.68
C ALA A 319 -10.28 -11.41 16.53
N GLN A 320 -10.46 -10.53 15.54
CA GLN A 320 -11.73 -9.83 15.29
C GLN A 320 -12.84 -10.76 14.79
N ILE A 321 -12.56 -12.00 14.37
CA ILE A 321 -13.59 -12.93 13.87
C ILE A 321 -14.52 -13.46 14.98
N THR A 322 -14.15 -13.27 16.25
CA THR A 322 -14.77 -13.91 17.42
C THR A 322 -16.07 -13.24 17.90
N SER A 323 -16.26 -11.95 17.60
CA SER A 323 -17.47 -11.20 17.94
C SER A 323 -18.21 -10.77 16.67
N PRO A 324 -19.56 -10.83 16.62
CA PRO A 324 -20.33 -10.40 15.45
C PRO A 324 -20.01 -8.98 14.99
N THR A 325 -19.81 -8.04 15.92
CA THR A 325 -19.54 -6.63 15.60
C THR A 325 -18.17 -6.44 14.94
N THR A 326 -17.15 -7.12 15.46
CA THR A 326 -15.78 -7.03 14.93
C THR A 326 -15.60 -7.89 13.68
N ARG A 327 -16.36 -8.98 13.54
CA ARG A 327 -16.33 -9.87 12.37
C ARG A 327 -16.73 -9.10 11.11
N SER A 328 -17.78 -8.28 11.15
CA SER A 328 -18.18 -7.45 10.01
C SER A 328 -17.06 -6.50 9.55
N THR A 329 -16.35 -5.88 10.51
CA THR A 329 -15.18 -5.02 10.21
C THR A 329 -14.05 -5.82 9.56
N PHE A 330 -13.76 -7.01 10.09
CA PHE A 330 -12.76 -7.91 9.53
C PHE A 330 -13.13 -8.36 8.10
N LEU A 331 -14.38 -8.76 7.86
CA LEU A 331 -14.85 -9.20 6.55
C LEU A 331 -14.79 -8.08 5.51
N ALA A 332 -15.12 -6.84 5.90
CA ALA A 332 -14.98 -5.68 5.02
C ALA A 332 -13.50 -5.40 4.68
N ALA A 333 -12.61 -5.45 5.66
CA ALA A 333 -11.17 -5.30 5.43
C ALA A 333 -10.58 -6.46 4.59
N LEU A 334 -11.06 -7.68 4.81
CA LEU A 334 -10.69 -8.85 4.03
C LEU A 334 -11.15 -8.71 2.58
N ARG A 335 -12.40 -8.30 2.35
CA ARG A 335 -12.93 -8.02 1.01
C ARG A 335 -12.05 -7.01 0.27
N ASP A 336 -11.73 -5.89 0.92
CA ASP A 336 -10.86 -4.88 0.32
C ASP A 336 -9.47 -5.47 -0.03
N ALA A 337 -8.86 -6.20 0.91
CA ALA A 337 -7.55 -6.80 0.70
C ALA A 337 -7.52 -7.83 -0.43
N ILE A 338 -8.51 -8.73 -0.52
CA ILE A 338 -8.53 -9.79 -1.56
C ILE A 338 -8.93 -9.25 -2.93
N VAL A 339 -9.76 -8.20 -3.00
CA VAL A 339 -10.20 -7.60 -4.27
C VAL A 339 -9.15 -6.63 -4.82
N ASN A 340 -8.61 -5.75 -3.98
CA ASN A 340 -7.80 -4.63 -4.43
C ASN A 340 -6.29 -4.87 -4.34
N VAL A 341 -5.84 -5.72 -3.41
CA VAL A 341 -4.40 -5.89 -3.11
C VAL A 341 -3.89 -7.28 -3.44
N GLY A 342 -4.61 -8.34 -3.11
CA GLY A 342 -4.17 -9.73 -3.29
C GLY A 342 -3.07 -10.20 -2.33
N PHE A 343 -2.67 -9.35 -1.39
CA PHE A 343 -1.62 -9.56 -0.40
C PHE A 343 -1.97 -8.81 0.90
N PHE A 344 -1.79 -9.42 2.06
CA PHE A 344 -1.97 -8.77 3.35
C PHE A 344 -1.27 -9.52 4.49
N TYR A 345 -1.01 -8.84 5.61
CA TYR A 345 -0.57 -9.49 6.84
C TYR A 345 -1.78 -9.94 7.66
N LEU A 346 -1.66 -11.09 8.32
CA LEU A 346 -2.62 -11.60 9.28
C LEU A 346 -1.93 -11.78 10.63
N LYS A 347 -2.35 -10.99 11.63
CA LYS A 347 -1.85 -11.07 13.01
C LYS A 347 -2.82 -11.82 13.91
N ASN A 348 -2.35 -12.19 15.11
CA ASN A 348 -3.15 -12.87 16.14
C ASN A 348 -3.79 -14.19 15.64
N THR A 349 -3.05 -14.94 14.82
CA THR A 349 -3.47 -16.25 14.31
C THR A 349 -3.46 -17.32 15.41
N SER A 350 -4.01 -18.49 15.11
CA SER A 350 -3.96 -19.67 16.00
C SER A 350 -2.59 -20.33 16.12
N VAL A 351 -1.60 -19.93 15.32
CA VAL A 351 -0.23 -20.50 15.36
C VAL A 351 0.54 -19.85 16.51
N SER A 352 1.09 -20.67 17.41
CA SER A 352 1.80 -20.16 18.58
C SER A 352 3.22 -19.68 18.24
N ASN A 353 3.73 -18.73 19.03
CA ASN A 353 5.09 -18.23 18.87
C ASN A 353 6.13 -19.34 19.11
N GLU A 354 5.87 -20.26 20.03
CA GLU A 354 6.74 -21.42 20.30
C GLU A 354 6.89 -22.30 19.06
N LEU A 355 5.82 -22.48 18.29
CA LEU A 355 5.85 -23.25 17.06
C LEU A 355 6.62 -22.52 15.94
N TYR A 356 6.48 -21.20 15.82
CA TYR A 356 7.31 -20.41 14.88
C TYR A 356 8.80 -20.48 15.23
N HIS A 357 9.14 -20.41 16.53
CA HIS A 357 10.52 -20.55 17.00
C HIS A 357 11.06 -21.96 16.72
N ALA A 358 10.33 -23.01 17.09
CA ALA A 358 10.74 -24.39 16.81
C ALA A 358 10.89 -24.64 15.32
N LEU A 359 9.97 -24.15 14.49
CA LEU A 359 10.03 -24.26 13.03
C LEU A 359 11.31 -23.60 12.50
N SER A 360 11.63 -22.39 12.97
CA SER A 360 12.84 -21.66 12.53
C SER A 360 14.12 -22.38 12.94
N GLU A 361 14.18 -22.89 14.18
CA GLU A 361 15.34 -23.65 14.68
C GLU A 361 15.54 -24.94 13.89
N GLN A 362 14.50 -25.76 13.74
CA GLN A 362 14.57 -27.04 13.04
C GLN A 362 14.86 -26.84 11.54
N SER A 363 14.31 -25.80 10.92
CA SER A 363 14.60 -25.48 9.52
C SER A 363 16.06 -25.02 9.34
N SER A 364 16.59 -24.17 10.21
CA SER A 364 18.01 -23.79 10.15
C SER A 364 18.91 -25.01 10.28
N ALA A 365 18.63 -25.89 11.26
CA ALA A 365 19.40 -27.12 11.46
C ALA A 365 19.35 -28.05 10.24
N LEU A 366 18.22 -28.13 9.53
CA LEU A 366 18.09 -28.85 8.27
C LEU A 366 19.00 -28.27 7.18
N PHE A 367 18.99 -26.94 7.00
CA PHE A 367 19.84 -26.28 5.99
C PHE A 367 21.35 -26.42 6.28
N ASP A 368 21.71 -26.52 7.56
CA ASP A 368 23.09 -26.66 8.03
C ASP A 368 23.60 -28.12 7.99
N LEU A 369 22.75 -29.09 7.64
CA LEU A 369 23.20 -30.46 7.40
C LEU A 369 24.29 -30.50 6.31
N PRO A 370 25.26 -31.43 6.42
CA PRO A 370 26.19 -31.74 5.35
C PRO A 370 25.47 -32.01 4.02
N LEU A 371 26.08 -31.58 2.90
CA LEU A 371 25.45 -31.69 1.59
C LEU A 371 25.05 -33.14 1.26
N ASP A 372 25.89 -34.13 1.57
CA ASP A 372 25.60 -35.55 1.37
C ASP A 372 24.30 -35.98 2.10
N LYS A 373 24.06 -35.47 3.30
CA LYS A 373 22.82 -35.71 4.05
C LYS A 373 21.61 -35.01 3.47
N LYS A 374 21.77 -33.80 2.93
CA LYS A 374 20.68 -33.13 2.18
C LYS A 374 20.35 -33.86 0.89
N LEU A 375 21.35 -34.44 0.22
CA LEU A 375 21.17 -35.20 -1.03
C LEU A 375 20.47 -36.56 -0.82
N GLU A 376 20.52 -37.15 0.37
CA GLU A 376 19.73 -38.35 0.71
C GLU A 376 18.22 -38.10 0.49
N ILE A 377 17.76 -36.87 0.72
CA ILE A 377 16.36 -36.44 0.53
C ILE A 377 16.19 -35.48 -0.66
N GLU A 378 17.07 -35.53 -1.66
CA GLU A 378 16.98 -34.74 -2.89
C GLU A 378 15.66 -34.99 -3.64
N MET A 379 15.07 -33.94 -4.22
CA MET A 379 13.78 -34.02 -4.92
C MET A 379 13.79 -35.08 -6.03
N VAL A 380 14.91 -35.28 -6.72
CA VAL A 380 15.11 -36.33 -7.74
C VAL A 380 14.81 -37.74 -7.21
N ASN A 381 14.91 -37.98 -5.90
CA ASN A 381 14.60 -39.28 -5.29
C ASN A 381 13.10 -39.50 -5.07
N SER A 382 12.26 -38.49 -5.27
CA SER A 382 10.81 -38.56 -5.10
C SER A 382 10.07 -38.35 -6.41
N LYS A 383 9.31 -39.35 -6.85
CA LYS A 383 8.35 -39.20 -7.94
C LYS A 383 7.23 -38.19 -7.63
N HIS A 384 7.16 -37.70 -6.39
CA HIS A 384 6.16 -36.77 -5.88
C HIS A 384 6.61 -35.30 -5.84
N PHE A 385 7.82 -35.00 -6.36
CA PHE A 385 8.38 -33.64 -6.38
C PHE A 385 8.48 -33.01 -4.97
N LEU A 386 8.83 -33.84 -3.97
CA LEU A 386 9.07 -33.45 -2.58
C LEU A 386 10.51 -33.76 -2.23
N GLY A 387 11.20 -32.86 -1.55
CA GLY A 387 12.59 -33.02 -1.14
C GLY A 387 13.45 -31.77 -1.35
N TYR A 388 14.76 -31.96 -1.25
CA TYR A 388 15.77 -30.91 -1.35
C TYR A 388 16.01 -30.47 -2.80
N SER A 389 16.09 -29.16 -3.01
CA SER A 389 16.55 -28.52 -4.26
C SER A 389 17.79 -27.66 -3.96
N ARG A 390 18.84 -27.87 -4.75
CA ARG A 390 20.14 -27.20 -4.53
C ARG A 390 20.05 -25.70 -4.83
N LEU A 391 21.01 -24.94 -4.28
CA LEU A 391 21.14 -23.51 -4.53
C LEU A 391 21.18 -23.21 -6.04
N GLY A 392 20.29 -22.34 -6.52
CA GLY A 392 20.29 -21.88 -7.90
C GLY A 392 19.71 -22.85 -8.94
N GLN A 393 19.07 -23.95 -8.50
CA GLN A 393 18.44 -24.94 -9.40
C GLN A 393 17.09 -24.47 -9.94
N GLU A 394 16.32 -23.72 -9.15
CA GLU A 394 15.00 -23.26 -9.53
C GLU A 394 15.07 -22.13 -10.57
N ILE A 395 14.14 -22.12 -11.53
CA ILE A 395 14.09 -21.12 -12.59
C ILE A 395 12.74 -20.42 -12.54
N THR A 396 12.75 -19.09 -12.40
CA THR A 396 11.56 -18.24 -12.50
C THR A 396 11.84 -17.12 -13.49
N ALA A 397 10.86 -16.81 -14.35
CA ALA A 397 10.99 -15.77 -15.38
C ALA A 397 12.27 -15.92 -16.24
N LEU A 398 12.60 -17.17 -16.60
CA LEU A 398 13.77 -17.56 -17.42
C LEU A 398 15.14 -17.26 -16.79
N LYS A 399 15.20 -17.02 -15.48
CA LYS A 399 16.44 -16.79 -14.72
C LYS A 399 16.49 -17.71 -13.50
N ASN A 400 17.70 -18.08 -13.09
CA ASN A 400 17.90 -18.89 -11.90
C ASN A 400 17.55 -18.08 -10.64
N ASP A 401 16.82 -18.72 -9.74
CA ASP A 401 16.47 -18.21 -8.42
C ASP A 401 17.60 -18.48 -7.44
N TYR A 402 18.19 -17.43 -6.87
CA TYR A 402 19.30 -17.56 -5.92
C TYR A 402 18.79 -17.98 -4.52
N ARG A 403 18.29 -19.21 -4.45
CA ARG A 403 17.74 -19.84 -3.25
C ARG A 403 18.08 -21.32 -3.17
N GLU A 404 18.17 -21.80 -1.95
CA GLU A 404 18.20 -23.23 -1.58
C GLU A 404 16.85 -23.55 -0.91
N GLN A 405 16.24 -24.71 -1.20
CA GLN A 405 14.91 -25.03 -0.62
C GLN A 405 14.68 -26.51 -0.35
N PHE A 406 13.72 -26.78 0.53
CA PHE A 406 13.13 -28.10 0.74
C PHE A 406 11.61 -28.02 0.56
N ASP A 407 11.07 -28.94 -0.23
CA ASP A 407 9.63 -29.09 -0.46
C ASP A 407 9.09 -30.26 0.36
N PHE A 408 8.26 -29.94 1.35
CA PHE A 408 7.45 -30.88 2.13
C PHE A 408 5.97 -30.70 1.78
N ALA A 409 5.11 -31.49 2.40
CA ALA A 409 3.67 -31.40 2.26
C ALA A 409 2.95 -32.02 3.46
N THR A 410 1.63 -31.81 3.57
CA THR A 410 0.78 -32.64 4.45
C THR A 410 1.03 -34.11 4.12
N GLU A 411 1.35 -34.92 5.13
CA GLU A 411 1.69 -36.33 4.91
C GLU A 411 0.52 -37.10 4.30
N LEU A 412 0.72 -37.69 3.13
CA LEU A 412 -0.22 -38.61 2.50
C LEU A 412 0.52 -39.88 2.03
N PRO A 413 -0.16 -41.03 1.95
CA PRO A 413 0.40 -42.20 1.29
C PRO A 413 0.64 -41.93 -0.20
N ALA A 414 1.44 -42.78 -0.84
CA ALA A 414 1.58 -42.75 -2.29
C ALA A 414 0.23 -43.14 -2.93
N PRO A 415 -0.12 -42.57 -4.10
CA PRO A 415 -1.27 -43.00 -4.90
C PRO A 415 -1.18 -44.48 -5.26
N GLU A 416 -2.33 -45.12 -5.43
CA GLU A 416 -2.39 -46.51 -5.89
C GLU A 416 -1.90 -46.63 -7.34
N PRO A 417 -1.29 -47.76 -7.75
CA PRO A 417 -0.73 -47.93 -9.10
C PRO A 417 -1.73 -47.72 -10.25
N GLU A 418 -3.02 -47.95 -10.01
CA GLU A 418 -4.10 -47.80 -10.98
C GLU A 418 -4.64 -46.36 -11.08
N GLU A 419 -4.26 -45.47 -10.17
CA GLU A 419 -4.69 -44.08 -10.23
C GLU A 419 -4.05 -43.34 -11.43
N PRO A 420 -4.72 -42.30 -11.96
CA PRO A 420 -4.15 -41.48 -13.03
C PRO A 420 -2.75 -40.96 -12.68
N LEU A 421 -1.85 -40.94 -13.67
CA LEU A 421 -0.43 -40.63 -13.46
C LEU A 421 -0.21 -39.29 -12.74
N TYR A 422 -1.05 -38.29 -13.01
CA TYR A 422 -0.99 -36.98 -12.37
C TYR A 422 -1.18 -37.01 -10.86
N ARG A 423 -1.82 -38.05 -10.29
CA ARG A 423 -1.95 -38.21 -8.84
C ARG A 423 -0.59 -38.33 -8.16
N ASN A 424 0.45 -38.78 -8.87
CA ASN A 424 1.79 -38.85 -8.33
C ASN A 424 2.38 -37.49 -7.94
N ILE A 425 1.83 -36.32 -8.32
CA ILE A 425 2.30 -35.04 -7.75
C ILE A 425 1.99 -34.90 -6.25
N ARG A 426 1.24 -35.85 -5.68
CA ARG A 426 1.01 -36.03 -4.26
C ARG A 426 1.56 -37.37 -3.80
N GLY A 427 1.99 -37.41 -2.55
CA GLY A 427 2.57 -38.60 -1.93
C GLY A 427 3.35 -38.27 -0.66
N PRO A 428 4.13 -39.24 -0.16
CA PRO A 428 4.85 -39.12 1.11
C PRO A 428 6.04 -38.16 1.01
N ASN A 429 6.36 -37.52 2.12
CA ASN A 429 7.55 -36.69 2.27
C ASN A 429 8.84 -37.52 2.32
N GLN A 430 9.95 -36.87 1.98
CA GLN A 430 11.30 -37.39 2.24
C GLN A 430 11.86 -36.75 3.52
N TRP A 431 11.85 -37.49 4.62
CA TRP A 431 12.28 -36.98 5.93
C TRP A 431 13.79 -37.15 6.15
N PRO A 432 14.48 -36.18 6.79
CA PRO A 432 15.87 -36.35 7.19
C PRO A 432 16.01 -37.47 8.23
N ASP A 433 17.22 -37.98 8.40
CA ASP A 433 17.52 -38.99 9.44
C ASP A 433 17.06 -38.51 10.82
N SER A 434 16.14 -39.27 11.43
CA SER A 434 15.57 -38.93 12.74
C SER A 434 16.59 -39.00 13.87
N ASN A 435 17.73 -39.67 13.68
CA ASN A 435 18.83 -39.61 14.66
C ASN A 435 19.57 -38.26 14.61
N ALA A 436 19.63 -37.62 13.43
CA ALA A 436 20.26 -36.33 13.24
C ALA A 436 19.32 -35.18 13.65
N LEU A 437 18.04 -35.27 13.28
CA LEU A 437 17.03 -34.25 13.56
C LEU A 437 15.73 -34.86 14.12
N PRO A 438 15.73 -35.37 15.37
CA PRO A 438 14.60 -36.11 15.94
C PRO A 438 13.30 -35.30 16.05
N ASN A 439 13.41 -33.98 16.23
CA ASN A 439 12.26 -33.10 16.41
C ASN A 439 11.77 -32.48 15.09
N PHE A 440 12.49 -32.64 13.98
CA PHE A 440 12.17 -31.97 12.73
C PHE A 440 10.81 -32.39 12.20
N ARG A 441 10.59 -33.69 11.99
CA ARG A 441 9.31 -34.20 11.47
C ARG A 441 8.12 -33.78 12.36
N PRO A 442 8.12 -34.03 13.69
CA PRO A 442 7.03 -33.57 14.56
C PRO A 442 6.76 -32.07 14.48
N THR A 443 7.79 -31.23 14.36
CA THR A 443 7.63 -29.77 14.23
C THR A 443 7.00 -29.39 12.88
N ILE A 444 7.43 -29.98 11.77
CA ILE A 444 6.89 -29.71 10.44
C ILE A 444 5.43 -30.16 10.34
N GLU A 445 5.12 -31.38 10.80
CA GLU A 445 3.74 -31.90 10.84
C GLU A 445 2.85 -31.02 11.73
N GLY A 446 3.33 -30.64 12.93
CA GLY A 446 2.59 -29.76 13.84
C GLY A 446 2.31 -28.36 13.25
N TYR A 447 3.26 -27.81 12.48
CA TYR A 447 3.07 -26.55 11.77
C TYR A 447 2.04 -26.67 10.64
N LEU A 448 2.12 -27.74 9.84
CA LEU A 448 1.15 -27.98 8.76
C LEU A 448 -0.27 -28.20 9.30
N ASP A 449 -0.43 -28.90 10.42
CA ASP A 449 -1.71 -29.07 11.09
C ASP A 449 -2.29 -27.74 11.59
N ALA A 450 -1.44 -26.85 12.11
CA ALA A 450 -1.87 -25.53 12.57
C ALA A 450 -2.33 -24.65 11.40
N ILE A 451 -1.60 -24.68 10.28
CA ILE A 451 -1.97 -23.97 9.05
C ILE A 451 -3.19 -24.59 8.37
N GLU A 452 -3.39 -25.91 8.41
CA GLU A 452 -4.59 -26.55 7.85
C GLU A 452 -5.86 -26.08 8.58
N LYS A 453 -5.82 -26.01 9.92
CA LYS A 453 -6.94 -25.47 10.72
C LYS A 453 -7.20 -24.00 10.40
N LEU A 454 -6.15 -23.19 10.32
CA LEU A 454 -6.26 -21.77 9.99
C LEU A 454 -6.83 -21.59 8.58
N SER A 455 -6.27 -22.28 7.59
CA SER A 455 -6.64 -22.16 6.18
C SER A 455 -8.07 -22.67 5.93
N THR A 456 -8.51 -23.71 6.63
CA THR A 456 -9.91 -24.17 6.58
C THR A 456 -10.86 -23.08 7.07
N SER A 457 -10.58 -22.46 8.21
CA SER A 457 -11.39 -21.33 8.69
C SER A 457 -11.30 -20.12 7.75
N PHE A 458 -10.15 -19.89 7.14
CA PHE A 458 -9.92 -18.74 6.28
C PHE A 458 -10.65 -18.85 4.94
N LYS A 459 -10.77 -20.07 4.38
CA LYS A 459 -11.62 -20.32 3.20
C LYS A 459 -13.05 -19.84 3.41
N SER A 460 -13.65 -20.16 4.56
CA SER A 460 -14.99 -19.69 4.90
C SER A 460 -15.08 -18.18 5.06
N LEU A 461 -14.06 -17.55 5.68
CA LEU A 461 -14.00 -16.10 5.81
C LEU A 461 -13.88 -15.39 4.45
N VAL A 462 -13.12 -15.96 3.51
CA VAL A 462 -13.05 -15.45 2.12
C VAL A 462 -14.42 -15.56 1.46
N ALA A 463 -15.14 -16.67 1.64
CA ALA A 463 -16.48 -16.84 1.08
C ALA A 463 -17.45 -15.79 1.64
N GLU A 464 -17.48 -15.64 2.97
CA GLU A 464 -18.30 -14.63 3.64
C GLU A 464 -17.92 -13.20 3.23
N ALA A 465 -16.62 -12.91 3.04
CA ALA A 465 -16.17 -11.61 2.58
C ALA A 465 -16.68 -11.30 1.16
N LEU A 466 -16.92 -12.32 0.33
CA LEU A 466 -17.55 -12.19 -0.99
C LEU A 466 -19.09 -12.32 -0.94
N ASP A 467 -19.70 -12.24 0.25
CA ASP A 467 -21.12 -12.44 0.48
C ASP A 467 -21.66 -13.79 -0.05
N LEU A 468 -20.81 -14.83 -0.06
CA LEU A 468 -21.13 -16.21 -0.40
C LEU A 468 -21.42 -17.05 0.85
N PRO A 469 -22.10 -18.21 0.72
CA PRO A 469 -22.18 -19.19 1.78
C PRO A 469 -20.78 -19.60 2.30
N PRO A 470 -20.57 -19.78 3.62
CA PRO A 470 -19.25 -20.10 4.19
C PRO A 470 -18.59 -21.38 3.64
N ASN A 471 -19.36 -22.27 3.01
CA ASN A 471 -18.92 -23.53 2.42
C ASN A 471 -18.80 -23.46 0.89
N ALA A 472 -18.90 -22.27 0.27
CA ALA A 472 -18.95 -22.12 -1.18
C ALA A 472 -17.72 -22.68 -1.93
N PHE A 473 -16.58 -22.84 -1.24
CA PHE A 473 -15.34 -23.33 -1.83
C PHE A 473 -15.03 -24.80 -1.49
N ASP A 474 -15.82 -25.48 -0.66
CA ASP A 474 -15.45 -26.78 -0.10
C ASP A 474 -15.22 -27.86 -1.17
N ASP A 475 -16.04 -27.85 -2.21
CA ASP A 475 -15.99 -28.83 -3.32
C ASP A 475 -14.78 -28.65 -4.25
N PHE A 476 -13.96 -27.61 -4.05
CA PHE A 476 -12.74 -27.37 -4.85
C PHE A 476 -11.49 -28.02 -4.27
N PHE A 477 -11.59 -28.69 -3.13
CA PHE A 477 -10.46 -29.29 -2.45
C PHE A 477 -10.63 -30.80 -2.38
N ASP A 478 -9.52 -31.53 -2.48
CA ASP A 478 -9.55 -32.96 -2.18
C ASP A 478 -9.68 -33.21 -0.69
N VAL A 479 -10.28 -34.34 -0.34
CA VAL A 479 -10.40 -34.83 1.03
C VAL A 479 -9.80 -36.25 1.07
N PRO A 480 -8.64 -36.46 1.75
CA PRO A 480 -7.82 -35.46 2.43
C PRO A 480 -7.08 -34.52 1.44
N SER A 481 -6.83 -33.28 1.88
CA SER A 481 -6.05 -32.28 1.15
C SER A 481 -4.55 -32.53 1.36
N GLN A 482 -3.71 -32.08 0.41
CA GLN A 482 -2.26 -32.02 0.60
C GLN A 482 -1.75 -30.62 0.32
N ASN A 483 -1.55 -29.83 1.38
CA ASN A 483 -0.88 -28.54 1.28
C ASN A 483 0.60 -28.77 1.03
N LYS A 484 1.20 -28.00 0.11
CA LYS A 484 2.65 -28.03 -0.12
C LYS A 484 3.33 -27.03 0.80
N PHE A 485 4.53 -27.33 1.25
CA PHE A 485 5.26 -26.49 2.19
C PHE A 485 6.71 -26.33 1.75
N LYS A 486 7.10 -25.09 1.46
CA LYS A 486 8.48 -24.77 1.10
C LYS A 486 9.20 -24.15 2.27
N LEU A 487 10.31 -24.76 2.66
CA LEU A 487 11.33 -24.12 3.48
C LEU A 487 12.37 -23.52 2.53
N ILE A 488 12.58 -22.20 2.59
CA ILE A 488 13.45 -21.51 1.63
C ILE A 488 14.52 -20.71 2.38
N LYS A 489 15.77 -20.87 1.93
CA LYS A 489 16.95 -20.13 2.38
C LYS A 489 17.48 -19.29 1.21
N TYR A 490 17.61 -17.99 1.43
CA TYR A 490 18.29 -17.07 0.52
C TYR A 490 19.62 -16.65 1.15
N PRO A 491 20.77 -17.16 0.65
CA PRO A 491 22.08 -16.74 1.12
C PRO A 491 22.33 -15.25 0.86
N GLU A 492 23.26 -14.64 1.60
CA GLU A 492 23.76 -13.31 1.25
C GLU A 492 24.38 -13.36 -0.16
N PRO A 493 24.07 -12.41 -1.06
CA PRO A 493 24.70 -12.34 -2.36
C PRO A 493 26.18 -11.95 -2.19
N VAL A 494 27.09 -12.83 -2.62
CA VAL A 494 28.54 -12.72 -2.38
C VAL A 494 29.20 -11.61 -3.21
N ASP A 495 28.63 -11.28 -4.37
CA ASP A 495 29.20 -10.34 -5.35
C ASP A 495 28.30 -9.14 -5.68
N ALA A 496 27.19 -8.93 -4.97
CA ALA A 496 26.27 -7.83 -5.28
C ALA A 496 26.85 -6.47 -4.88
N HIS A 497 26.98 -5.57 -5.85
CA HIS A 497 27.30 -4.17 -5.59
C HIS A 497 26.11 -3.43 -4.94
N PRO A 498 26.34 -2.35 -4.17
CA PRO A 498 25.25 -1.54 -3.64
C PRO A 498 24.28 -1.08 -4.75
N GLY A 499 22.99 -1.37 -4.59
CA GLY A 499 21.95 -1.04 -5.56
C GLY A 499 21.77 -2.06 -6.71
N GLU A 500 22.56 -3.14 -6.76
CA GLU A 500 22.39 -4.21 -7.74
C GLU A 500 21.23 -5.16 -7.37
N GLU A 501 20.33 -5.43 -8.32
CA GLU A 501 19.22 -6.36 -8.12
C GLU A 501 19.65 -7.79 -8.46
N THR A 502 19.72 -8.66 -7.45
CA THR A 502 19.89 -10.12 -7.64
C THR A 502 18.57 -10.83 -7.45
N GLN A 503 18.20 -11.72 -8.39
CA GLN A 503 16.97 -12.50 -8.30
C GLN A 503 17.07 -13.58 -7.23
N GLY A 504 16.32 -13.42 -6.14
CA GLY A 504 16.08 -14.52 -5.20
C GLY A 504 14.95 -15.41 -5.70
N VAL A 505 13.84 -14.78 -6.14
CA VAL A 505 12.77 -15.40 -6.94
C VAL A 505 12.25 -14.36 -7.93
N GLY A 506 12.11 -14.75 -9.19
CA GLY A 506 11.61 -13.85 -10.23
C GLY A 506 10.15 -13.38 -10.02
N PRO A 507 9.69 -12.34 -10.74
CA PRO A 507 8.29 -11.94 -10.77
C PRO A 507 7.37 -13.09 -11.16
N HIS A 508 6.43 -13.46 -10.29
CA HIS A 508 5.48 -14.54 -10.53
C HIS A 508 4.20 -14.34 -9.71
N LYS A 509 3.23 -15.25 -9.94
CA LYS A 509 2.02 -15.40 -9.14
C LYS A 509 1.89 -16.87 -8.75
N ASP A 510 1.48 -17.13 -7.52
CA ASP A 510 1.31 -18.50 -7.04
C ASP A 510 0.15 -19.19 -7.74
N SER A 511 0.31 -20.45 -8.13
CA SER A 511 -0.75 -21.21 -8.82
C SER A 511 -1.86 -21.72 -7.90
N CYS A 512 -1.66 -21.69 -6.58
CA CYS A 512 -2.56 -22.28 -5.59
C CYS A 512 -3.82 -21.43 -5.33
N PHE A 513 -4.60 -21.81 -4.31
CA PHE A 513 -5.77 -21.05 -3.86
C PHE A 513 -5.34 -19.90 -2.93
N LEU A 514 -4.68 -20.23 -1.83
CA LEU A 514 -4.10 -19.30 -0.86
C LEU A 514 -2.68 -19.73 -0.51
N THR A 515 -1.82 -18.74 -0.26
CA THR A 515 -0.47 -18.95 0.30
C THR A 515 -0.41 -18.36 1.70
N PHE A 516 0.19 -19.10 2.63
CA PHE A 516 0.45 -18.70 4.01
C PHE A 516 1.96 -18.65 4.21
N LEU A 517 2.53 -17.44 4.29
CA LEU A 517 3.97 -17.21 4.36
C LEU A 517 4.38 -16.71 5.74
N HIS A 518 5.29 -17.43 6.39
CA HIS A 518 6.04 -16.96 7.54
C HIS A 518 7.41 -16.40 7.10
N GLN A 519 7.60 -15.09 7.31
CA GLN A 519 8.90 -14.44 7.15
C GLN A 519 9.74 -14.64 8.41
N ALA A 520 10.47 -15.75 8.49
CA ALA A 520 11.16 -16.21 9.70
C ALA A 520 12.35 -15.34 10.17
N THR A 521 12.79 -14.40 9.34
CA THR A 521 13.94 -13.52 9.64
C THR A 521 13.61 -12.07 9.27
N PRO A 522 14.30 -11.07 9.86
CA PRO A 522 13.97 -9.66 9.68
C PRO A 522 14.37 -9.07 8.32
N HIS A 523 14.95 -9.88 7.43
CA HIS A 523 15.39 -9.46 6.10
C HIS A 523 14.24 -8.91 5.26
N THR A 524 14.49 -7.78 4.61
CA THR A 524 13.63 -7.25 3.57
C THR A 524 13.86 -7.99 2.24
N GLY A 525 13.08 -7.68 1.21
CA GLY A 525 13.32 -8.19 -0.14
C GLY A 525 12.18 -8.98 -0.78
N LEU A 526 11.15 -9.38 -0.03
CA LEU A 526 9.87 -9.69 -0.66
C LEU A 526 9.25 -8.38 -1.16
N GLU A 527 8.86 -8.36 -2.43
CA GLU A 527 8.24 -7.21 -3.08
C GLU A 527 6.98 -7.64 -3.82
N VAL A 528 5.94 -6.82 -3.77
CA VAL A 528 4.66 -7.04 -4.44
C VAL A 528 4.42 -5.91 -5.43
N GLN A 529 3.98 -6.23 -6.64
CA GLN A 529 3.74 -5.25 -7.69
C GLN A 529 2.29 -4.77 -7.68
N ASN A 530 2.07 -3.46 -7.54
CA ASN A 530 0.73 -2.89 -7.63
C ASN A 530 0.25 -2.75 -9.09
N LYS A 531 -1.00 -2.32 -9.30
CA LYS A 531 -1.60 -2.17 -10.64
C LYS A 531 -0.92 -1.11 -11.51
N ALA A 532 -0.13 -0.21 -10.93
CA ALA A 532 0.71 0.76 -11.66
C ALA A 532 2.09 0.20 -12.06
N GLY A 533 2.39 -1.06 -11.72
CA GLY A 533 3.67 -1.68 -11.99
C GLY A 533 4.76 -1.37 -10.96
N THR A 534 4.45 -0.63 -9.90
CA THR A 534 5.37 -0.28 -8.82
C THR A 534 5.56 -1.46 -7.86
N TRP A 535 6.82 -1.79 -7.56
CA TRP A 535 7.19 -2.79 -6.57
C TRP A 535 7.19 -2.18 -5.16
N LEU A 536 6.39 -2.75 -4.27
CA LEU A 536 6.26 -2.35 -2.87
C LEU A 536 6.89 -3.40 -1.96
N PRO A 537 7.74 -3.00 -0.99
CA PRO A 537 8.35 -3.94 -0.07
C PRO A 537 7.33 -4.53 0.93
N VAL A 538 7.49 -5.81 1.23
CA VAL A 538 6.73 -6.54 2.26
C VAL A 538 7.66 -6.81 3.43
N HIS A 539 7.81 -5.81 4.31
CA HIS A 539 8.68 -5.87 5.47
C HIS A 539 8.18 -6.91 6.49
N PRO A 540 9.06 -7.79 7.03
CA PRO A 540 8.65 -8.74 8.06
C PRO A 540 8.04 -8.06 9.29
N ILE A 541 6.81 -8.44 9.65
CA ILE A 541 6.17 -8.01 10.90
C ILE A 541 6.13 -9.20 11.87
N PRO A 542 6.80 -9.14 13.03
CA PRO A 542 6.79 -10.21 14.02
C PRO A 542 5.36 -10.62 14.43
N GLY A 543 5.13 -11.93 14.55
CA GLY A 543 3.83 -12.49 14.96
C GLY A 543 2.75 -12.46 13.86
N THR A 544 3.13 -12.23 12.60
CA THR A 544 2.21 -12.24 11.46
C THR A 544 2.53 -13.32 10.44
N LEU A 545 1.51 -13.75 9.71
CA LEU A 545 1.66 -14.41 8.42
C LEU A 545 1.39 -13.41 7.30
N VAL A 546 2.13 -13.49 6.21
CA VAL A 546 1.71 -12.87 4.95
C VAL A 546 0.79 -13.86 4.24
N ILE A 547 -0.40 -13.39 3.87
CA ILE A 547 -1.36 -14.16 3.08
C ILE A 547 -1.42 -13.54 1.70
N ASN A 548 -1.35 -14.38 0.66
CA ASN A 548 -1.62 -13.94 -0.69
C ASN A 548 -2.55 -14.86 -1.45
N ILE A 549 -3.26 -14.25 -2.38
CA ILE A 549 -4.21 -14.90 -3.28
C ILE A 549 -3.43 -15.55 -4.41
N GLY A 550 -3.75 -16.80 -4.73
CA GLY A 550 -3.20 -17.52 -5.85
C GLY A 550 -4.12 -17.52 -7.07
N ARG A 551 -3.56 -17.96 -8.22
CA ARG A 551 -4.23 -17.99 -9.52
C ARG A 551 -5.51 -18.82 -9.50
N ALA A 552 -5.58 -19.90 -8.70
CA ALA A 552 -6.78 -20.73 -8.65
C ALA A 552 -7.98 -19.96 -8.06
N LEU A 553 -7.78 -19.20 -6.98
CA LEU A 553 -8.85 -18.39 -6.40
C LEU A 553 -9.25 -17.22 -7.31
N GLU A 554 -8.28 -16.57 -7.97
CA GLU A 554 -8.60 -15.54 -8.97
C GLU A 554 -9.47 -16.12 -10.10
N ALA A 555 -9.09 -17.28 -10.63
CA ALA A 555 -9.81 -17.93 -11.72
C ALA A 555 -11.21 -18.40 -11.29
N ILE A 556 -11.34 -19.06 -10.14
CA ILE A 556 -12.63 -19.52 -9.57
C ILE A 556 -13.59 -18.34 -9.34
N THR A 557 -13.04 -17.16 -9.01
CA THR A 557 -13.84 -15.95 -8.75
C THR A 557 -14.01 -15.04 -9.96
N GLY A 558 -13.61 -15.49 -11.16
CA GLY A 558 -13.73 -14.69 -12.38
C GLY A 558 -12.98 -13.35 -12.32
N GLY A 559 -11.85 -13.31 -11.60
CA GLY A 559 -11.04 -12.11 -11.44
C GLY A 559 -11.44 -11.19 -10.29
N VAL A 560 -12.44 -11.55 -9.48
CA VAL A 560 -12.83 -10.73 -8.31
C VAL A 560 -11.73 -10.69 -7.26
N CYS A 561 -11.18 -11.85 -6.90
CA CYS A 561 -10.00 -11.90 -6.03
C CYS A 561 -8.74 -11.72 -6.88
N THR A 562 -7.93 -10.71 -6.58
CA THR A 562 -6.70 -10.42 -7.35
C THR A 562 -5.56 -11.31 -6.86
N ALA A 563 -4.96 -12.12 -7.73
CA ALA A 563 -3.66 -12.72 -7.43
C ALA A 563 -2.53 -11.81 -7.90
N THR A 564 -1.69 -11.35 -6.97
CA THR A 564 -0.77 -10.24 -7.21
C THR A 564 0.64 -10.73 -7.51
N THR A 565 1.25 -10.12 -8.53
CA THR A 565 2.62 -10.43 -8.92
C THR A 565 3.56 -10.06 -7.78
N HIS A 566 4.44 -10.98 -7.40
CA HIS A 566 5.42 -10.77 -6.34
C HIS A 566 6.78 -11.36 -6.74
N ARG A 567 7.85 -10.89 -6.09
CA ARG A 567 9.22 -11.33 -6.33
C ARG A 567 10.03 -11.30 -5.04
N VAL A 568 11.20 -11.93 -5.06
CA VAL A 568 12.22 -11.76 -4.02
C VAL A 568 13.47 -11.15 -4.64
N ASN A 569 13.85 -9.97 -4.14
CA ASN A 569 15.06 -9.27 -4.53
C ASN A 569 16.12 -9.35 -3.44
N LEU A 570 17.33 -9.76 -3.81
CA LEU A 570 18.47 -9.94 -2.92
C LEU A 570 19.44 -8.76 -3.07
N ARG A 571 19.01 -7.57 -2.68
CA ARG A 571 19.93 -6.42 -2.59
C ARG A 571 20.78 -6.54 -1.32
N ARG A 572 22.02 -6.07 -1.34
CA ARG A 572 22.93 -6.15 -0.19
C ARG A 572 22.33 -5.50 1.06
N GLU A 573 21.65 -4.37 0.91
CA GLU A 573 20.97 -3.65 1.98
C GLU A 573 19.87 -4.46 2.67
N ASN A 574 19.27 -5.46 2.00
CA ASN A 574 18.27 -6.34 2.60
C ASN A 574 18.85 -7.33 3.63
N TYR A 575 20.18 -7.44 3.67
CA TYR A 575 20.95 -8.34 4.52
C TYR A 575 21.68 -7.62 5.66
N LEU A 576 21.38 -6.34 5.85
CA LEU A 576 21.96 -5.52 6.91
C LEU A 576 20.86 -5.11 7.91
N ASP A 577 21.22 -5.09 9.20
CA ASP A 577 20.36 -4.52 10.23
C ASP A 577 20.37 -2.98 10.18
N LYS A 578 19.58 -2.34 11.04
CA LYS A 578 19.51 -0.87 11.16
C LYS A 578 20.84 -0.18 11.49
N ASN A 579 21.83 -0.94 11.98
CA ASN A 579 23.17 -0.45 12.31
C ASN A 579 24.21 -0.80 11.22
N GLY A 580 23.79 -1.45 10.14
CA GLY A 580 24.67 -1.91 9.06
C GLY A 580 25.39 -3.23 9.34
N LEU A 581 24.96 -4.01 10.34
CA LEU A 581 25.54 -5.32 10.66
C LEU A 581 24.89 -6.45 9.83
N PRO A 582 25.65 -7.46 9.37
CA PRO A 582 25.09 -8.58 8.63
C PRO A 582 24.06 -9.39 9.44
N LEU A 583 22.92 -9.67 8.81
CA LEU A 583 21.83 -10.47 9.38
C LEU A 583 21.99 -11.98 9.17
N GLY A 584 22.91 -12.40 8.30
CA GLY A 584 23.06 -13.80 7.88
C GLY A 584 22.11 -14.17 6.73
N PRO A 585 21.71 -15.44 6.58
CA PRO A 585 20.79 -15.84 5.51
C PRO A 585 19.33 -15.47 5.84
N ARG A 586 18.55 -15.16 4.80
CA ARG A 586 17.10 -14.96 4.90
C ARG A 586 16.36 -16.29 4.83
N PHE A 587 15.47 -16.54 5.78
CA PHE A 587 14.57 -17.69 5.77
C PHE A 587 13.12 -17.28 5.50
N SER A 588 12.42 -18.08 4.70
CA SER A 588 11.00 -17.88 4.35
C SER A 588 10.30 -19.23 4.25
N PHE A 589 9.19 -19.41 4.96
CA PHE A 589 8.47 -20.68 5.04
C PHE A 589 7.06 -20.50 4.51
N ALA A 590 6.73 -21.11 3.37
CA ALA A 590 5.50 -20.86 2.64
C ALA A 590 4.66 -22.14 2.49
N VAL A 591 3.43 -22.13 3.02
CA VAL A 591 2.44 -23.19 2.82
C VAL A 591 1.47 -22.77 1.72
N PHE A 592 1.30 -23.63 0.73
CA PHE A 592 0.44 -23.42 -0.43
C PHE A 592 -0.78 -24.34 -0.33
N GLN A 593 -1.96 -23.74 -0.22
CA GLN A 593 -3.24 -24.45 -0.21
C GLN A 593 -3.69 -24.67 -1.66
N GLY A 594 -3.48 -25.88 -2.18
CA GLY A 594 -3.84 -26.24 -3.56
C GLY A 594 -5.32 -26.63 -3.72
N VAL A 595 -5.84 -26.56 -4.94
CA VAL A 595 -7.17 -27.09 -5.32
C VAL A 595 -7.09 -28.57 -5.69
N SER A 596 -8.25 -29.21 -5.87
CA SER A 596 -8.34 -30.60 -6.31
C SER A 596 -7.73 -30.79 -7.69
N LEU A 597 -7.03 -31.92 -7.87
CA LEU A 597 -6.45 -32.29 -9.17
C LEU A 597 -7.52 -32.74 -10.18
N ASP A 598 -8.71 -33.10 -9.69
CA ASP A 598 -9.85 -33.52 -10.48
C ASP A 598 -10.87 -32.39 -10.68
N LEU A 599 -10.50 -31.17 -10.33
CA LEU A 599 -11.33 -30.01 -10.58
C LEU A 599 -11.33 -29.72 -12.08
N GLY A 600 -12.49 -29.86 -12.71
CA GLY A 600 -12.72 -29.51 -14.12
C GLY A 600 -13.57 -28.25 -14.23
N VAL A 601 -13.61 -27.65 -15.43
CA VAL A 601 -14.43 -26.46 -15.71
C VAL A 601 -15.89 -26.67 -15.32
N GLU A 602 -16.41 -27.89 -15.52
CA GLU A 602 -17.78 -28.28 -15.20
C GLU A 602 -18.11 -28.31 -13.71
N LYS A 603 -17.09 -28.30 -12.84
CA LYS A 603 -17.27 -28.27 -11.38
C LYS A 603 -17.16 -26.87 -10.80
N ILE A 604 -16.71 -25.89 -11.58
CA ILE A 604 -16.52 -24.52 -11.09
C ILE A 604 -17.79 -23.72 -11.36
N HIS A 605 -18.70 -23.77 -10.38
CA HIS A 605 -19.95 -23.01 -10.40
C HIS A 605 -20.06 -22.19 -9.12
N ILE A 606 -19.44 -21.00 -9.10
CA ILE A 606 -19.74 -19.98 -8.10
C ILE A 606 -20.46 -18.83 -8.76
N ASP A 607 -21.67 -18.55 -8.30
CA ASP A 607 -22.36 -17.31 -8.63
C ASP A 607 -21.98 -16.23 -7.62
N ILE A 608 -21.03 -15.37 -8.00
CA ILE A 608 -20.66 -14.22 -7.19
C ILE A 608 -21.77 -13.15 -7.28
N PRO A 609 -22.26 -12.60 -6.16
CA PRO A 609 -23.27 -11.54 -6.19
C PRO A 609 -22.86 -10.35 -7.07
N ASP A 610 -23.81 -9.75 -7.79
CA ASP A 610 -23.52 -8.67 -8.75
C ASP A 610 -22.83 -7.47 -8.09
N HIS A 611 -23.24 -7.10 -6.87
CA HIS A 611 -22.61 -6.00 -6.13
C HIS A 611 -21.14 -6.28 -5.76
N ILE A 612 -20.73 -7.55 -5.70
CA ILE A 612 -19.34 -7.96 -5.50
C ILE A 612 -18.58 -7.98 -6.83
N LYS A 613 -19.19 -8.50 -7.91
CA LYS A 613 -18.62 -8.44 -9.26
C LYS A 613 -18.34 -6.99 -9.68
N GLU A 614 -19.26 -6.07 -9.36
CA GLU A 614 -19.17 -4.63 -9.64
C GLU A 614 -18.01 -3.93 -8.92
N LEU A 615 -17.41 -4.55 -7.90
CA LEU A 615 -16.20 -4.01 -7.26
C LEU A 615 -15.03 -4.01 -8.24
N VAL A 616 -14.94 -4.99 -9.14
CA VAL A 616 -13.89 -5.09 -10.18
C VAL A 616 -14.41 -4.50 -11.49
N LYS A 617 -14.02 -3.25 -11.78
CA LYS A 617 -14.39 -2.52 -13.01
C LYS A 617 -13.41 -2.68 -14.18
N ASP A 618 -12.29 -3.35 -13.95
CA ASP A 618 -11.25 -3.53 -14.94
C ASP A 618 -11.55 -4.77 -15.81
N GLU A 619 -12.00 -4.54 -17.05
CA GLU A 619 -12.28 -5.61 -18.01
C GLU A 619 -11.02 -6.43 -18.36
N LYS A 620 -9.83 -5.84 -18.27
CA LYS A 620 -8.57 -6.56 -18.50
C LYS A 620 -8.29 -7.56 -17.38
N VAL A 621 -8.55 -7.21 -16.12
CA VAL A 621 -8.41 -8.15 -15.00
C VAL A 621 -9.34 -9.34 -15.19
N ARG A 622 -10.58 -9.11 -15.63
CA ARG A 622 -11.54 -10.18 -15.92
C ARG A 622 -11.08 -11.03 -17.10
N SER A 623 -10.60 -10.42 -18.18
CA SER A 623 -10.09 -11.14 -19.35
C SER A 623 -8.81 -11.94 -19.05
N ASP A 624 -7.88 -11.38 -18.27
CA ASP A 624 -6.65 -12.07 -17.83
C ASP A 624 -6.99 -13.23 -16.89
N ALA A 625 -7.97 -13.06 -16.00
CA ALA A 625 -8.48 -14.12 -15.14
C ALA A 625 -9.18 -15.21 -15.94
N GLU A 626 -9.97 -14.86 -16.96
CA GLU A 626 -10.63 -15.79 -17.87
C GLU A 626 -9.62 -16.53 -18.76
N ALA A 627 -8.56 -15.85 -19.23
CA ALA A 627 -7.45 -16.48 -19.94
C ALA A 627 -6.68 -17.43 -19.03
N THR A 628 -6.38 -17.02 -17.79
CA THR A 628 -5.76 -17.87 -16.77
C THR A 628 -6.64 -19.07 -16.45
N PHE A 629 -7.95 -18.87 -16.34
CA PHE A 629 -8.93 -19.94 -16.14
C PHE A 629 -8.88 -20.92 -17.31
N ASN A 630 -8.98 -20.42 -18.54
CA ASN A 630 -8.90 -21.27 -19.72
C ASN A 630 -7.55 -22.00 -19.79
N GLU A 631 -6.42 -21.38 -19.44
CA GLU A 631 -5.13 -22.07 -19.42
C GLU A 631 -5.05 -23.15 -18.33
N MET A 632 -5.49 -22.82 -17.11
CA MET A 632 -5.41 -23.72 -15.94
C MET A 632 -6.37 -24.91 -16.05
N PHE A 633 -7.55 -24.71 -16.64
CA PHE A 633 -8.63 -25.69 -16.69
C PHE A 633 -8.91 -26.25 -18.11
N ASN A 634 -8.13 -25.90 -19.14
CA ASN A 634 -8.23 -26.54 -20.45
C ASN A 634 -7.62 -27.94 -20.42
N GLY A 635 -8.46 -28.93 -20.08
CA GLY A 635 -8.08 -30.32 -19.86
C GLY A 635 -8.25 -30.71 -18.38
N SER A 636 -7.40 -31.61 -17.88
CA SER A 636 -7.33 -31.94 -16.45
C SER A 636 -6.30 -31.04 -15.75
N ILE A 637 -6.69 -30.33 -14.67
CA ILE A 637 -5.73 -29.57 -13.83
C ILE A 637 -4.60 -30.48 -13.38
N GLY A 638 -4.93 -31.72 -12.97
CA GLY A 638 -3.96 -32.72 -12.58
C GLY A 638 -2.90 -32.93 -13.65
N GLU A 639 -3.32 -33.22 -14.89
CA GLU A 639 -2.41 -33.41 -16.02
C GLU A 639 -1.57 -32.16 -16.30
N GLY A 640 -2.20 -30.99 -16.37
CA GLY A 640 -1.50 -29.72 -16.57
C GLY A 640 -0.46 -29.45 -15.49
N THR A 641 -0.80 -29.71 -14.22
CA THR A 641 0.10 -29.55 -13.07
C THR A 641 1.26 -30.55 -13.13
N LEU A 642 1.01 -31.80 -13.52
CA LEU A 642 2.07 -32.80 -13.71
C LEU A 642 3.04 -32.38 -14.83
N ILE A 643 2.53 -31.92 -15.98
CA ILE A 643 3.37 -31.43 -17.09
C ILE A 643 4.20 -30.21 -16.66
N ALA A 644 3.60 -29.26 -15.92
CA ALA A 644 4.34 -28.13 -15.37
C ALA A 644 5.47 -28.58 -14.42
N ARG A 645 5.23 -29.58 -13.58
CA ARG A 645 6.28 -30.15 -12.71
C ARG A 645 7.36 -30.88 -13.48
N ILE A 646 6.99 -31.63 -14.51
CA ILE A 646 7.93 -32.36 -15.38
C ILE A 646 8.86 -31.41 -16.14
N THR A 647 8.32 -30.32 -16.65
CA THR A 647 9.09 -29.33 -17.42
C THR A 647 9.99 -28.47 -16.53
N SER A 648 9.57 -28.18 -15.30
CA SER A 648 10.36 -27.42 -14.31
C SER A 648 11.40 -28.27 -13.57
N HIS A 649 11.15 -29.55 -13.35
CA HIS A 649 12.04 -30.48 -12.64
C HIS A 649 12.43 -31.65 -13.55
N GLN A 650 13.19 -31.34 -14.61
CA GLN A 650 13.54 -32.30 -15.66
C GLN A 650 14.40 -33.46 -15.16
N ASP A 651 15.16 -33.28 -14.08
CA ASP A 651 15.94 -34.32 -13.41
C ASP A 651 15.03 -35.37 -12.75
N VAL A 652 14.01 -34.92 -12.01
CA VAL A 652 12.96 -35.78 -11.44
C VAL A 652 12.24 -36.52 -12.58
N ALA A 653 11.86 -35.78 -13.63
CA ALA A 653 11.15 -36.34 -14.77
C ALA A 653 11.98 -37.34 -15.57
N GLN A 654 13.28 -37.10 -15.74
CA GLN A 654 14.18 -38.02 -16.43
C GLN A 654 14.29 -39.36 -15.69
N ARG A 655 14.18 -39.36 -14.36
CA ARG A 655 14.23 -40.56 -13.53
C ARG A 655 12.90 -41.29 -13.46
N TRP A 656 11.79 -40.57 -13.28
CA TRP A 656 10.48 -41.16 -12.94
C TRP A 656 9.45 -41.11 -14.06
N TYR A 657 9.59 -40.18 -15.02
CA TYR A 657 8.63 -39.91 -16.10
C TYR A 657 9.32 -39.67 -17.47
N PRO A 658 10.30 -40.50 -17.90
CA PRO A 658 11.16 -40.17 -19.05
C PRO A 658 10.39 -40.01 -20.37
N ASP A 659 9.37 -40.84 -20.60
CA ASP A 659 8.55 -40.76 -21.81
C ASP A 659 7.72 -39.48 -21.85
N LEU A 660 7.17 -39.08 -20.70
CA LEU A 660 6.34 -37.87 -20.58
C LEU A 660 7.19 -36.60 -20.67
N LEU A 661 8.41 -36.62 -20.13
CA LEU A 661 9.39 -35.54 -20.33
C LEU A 661 9.69 -35.33 -21.81
N LYS A 662 9.97 -36.42 -22.54
CA LYS A 662 10.24 -36.35 -23.98
C LYS A 662 9.07 -35.72 -24.74
N GLN A 663 7.85 -36.19 -24.47
CA GLN A 663 6.64 -35.65 -25.09
C GLN A 663 6.43 -34.16 -24.77
N ALA A 664 6.63 -33.76 -23.51
CA ALA A 664 6.46 -32.37 -23.09
C ALA A 664 7.48 -31.43 -23.77
N LEU A 665 8.74 -31.85 -23.90
CA LEU A 665 9.78 -31.07 -24.58
C LEU A 665 9.55 -30.98 -26.09
N GLU A 666 9.13 -32.06 -26.75
CA GLU A 666 8.76 -32.06 -28.17
C GLU A 666 7.57 -31.10 -28.44
N ALA A 667 6.57 -31.10 -27.56
CA ALA A 667 5.42 -30.20 -27.66
C ALA A 667 5.79 -28.71 -27.47
N GLN A 668 6.82 -28.40 -26.67
CA GLN A 668 7.33 -27.03 -26.53
C GLN A 668 8.08 -26.58 -27.79
N GLN A 669 8.83 -27.47 -28.44
CA GLN A 669 9.57 -27.15 -29.67
C GLN A 669 8.68 -26.92 -30.88
N GLY A 670 7.50 -27.57 -30.96
CA GLY A 670 6.55 -27.38 -32.05
C GLY A 670 5.68 -26.11 -31.98
N LYS A 671 5.82 -25.30 -30.92
CA LYS A 671 5.11 -24.02 -30.72
C LYS A 671 5.94 -22.78 -31.08
N HIS A 672 7.21 -22.96 -31.45
CA HIS A 672 8.11 -21.93 -31.98
C HIS A 672 8.30 -22.13 -33.49
#